data_AF-A0AA39R5Y9-F1
#
_entry.id   AF-A0AA39R5Y9-F1
#
_cell.length_a   1.000
_cell.length_b   1.000
_cell.length_c   1.000
_cell.angle_alpha   90.00
_cell.angle_beta   90.00
_cell.angle_gamma   90.00
#
_symmetry.space_group_name_H-M   'P 1'
#
loop_
_entity.id
_entity.type
_entity.pdbx_description
1 polymer ?
#
loop_
_entity_poly.entity_id
_entity_poly.type
_entity_poly.pdbx_seq_one_letter_code
_entity_poly.pdbx_strand_id
1 'polypeptide(L)'
;MACFGRAIASGVTNVVEFSPSLVNLNFNFALHQVEAPVEFQGVGKTLSHIRRREAEAGRPHVTARILGALFSSLVAETPKLFSLYGLRASEISGSPTINPSEVQNYGFFSSRVGADATTVWAGATSGPGAIAVHLLACMLARVWDPSEATSIWMEIVKERSGNILNEFEGGRPVDFRDVAAAKNALTRPQLAEWDASARAWLHAADRVKAREEKQLMLILDNIRQYIDSARGTFSSVMEAWQKSLTVFEALLNGVSQKEKRGETFLALSAWHLYPDLMVLQPFPQTIKQKDPLLHSSGILTVGLHQIGEEQGGIRWSLPLAQLRHYGGPVNRERTVNSTQRLTLEEFSQVFLGAFLHGWGDIGTETFAMIRWVKNVHRALLTLAEQKLKSMSENLRSNVMACWLDLLFKGCETCLQACKTGDGSPKQLLRLGRRYAEVFLGEPPSTWPYFGLSTGGAFVSCAGTEDDRIQILREAAASLPHQPSQMFIRVRHELAGVATPLYEYATAKPMARDSSKRRNDGSLQPIHAHRRWIYGGSKVRAHTNDNEYYRRLITVFPEIVRGSGVSSPAVVETNEQMDTLSKCSAFISKDDDRTLLPVVEANFRERSKRYYEQGEDVFQRETCTVEDFEAEKMGIFWPDHATEERKKGIPWYNQIYGDDTAAIFANVPAEHAGGSVHAADDFPLTHFHTFFESHLLDPSALGDALYRKFSSVDETLDYRKSLRAVSAAASLYKDLGIATIDVRVLERRLWDSPWIPIATSENMARYRLEAQQRTSAKFGSSALNASKILFSRPLNLASAFSCICFSESGRFQVQPKNLRNVMAMCSNDLIWVASYLLEDPSKSEGKIGIRVFPGNIGRSSIAFLLPPMNPMRRPNSIHGFRDIVHRPFDGHLQNNFRTTSLHLSFTTAESPLGDNFSGMQDDELYLLETLLSVHEGGDWVADLDILGSFSSRKYARFGPCDKQNIHTRSKNHPEKEISCVDNWAELLEPPEVCSGIVRASGDWEARLATFSVAVSTVDRVFVLPDSICWDCIDDELASFDKHKKAILIA
;
A
#
# COMPACT_ATOMS: atom_id res chain seq x y z
N MET A 1 -42.02 -5.80 -59.26
CA MET A 1 -40.54 -5.67 -59.29
C MET A 1 -40.12 -4.50 -60.21
N ALA A 2 -40.38 -3.24 -59.82
CA ALA A 2 -39.92 -2.06 -60.57
C ALA A 2 -39.62 -0.81 -59.71
N CYS A 3 -39.63 -0.91 -58.36
CA CYS A 3 -39.38 0.24 -57.48
C CYS A 3 -38.01 0.26 -56.78
N PHE A 4 -37.19 -0.81 -56.91
CA PHE A 4 -35.83 -0.80 -56.34
C PHE A 4 -34.83 0.06 -57.14
N GLY A 5 -35.14 0.42 -58.39
CA GLY A 5 -34.21 1.12 -59.29
C GLY A 5 -34.18 2.65 -59.19
N ARG A 6 -35.07 3.30 -58.42
CA ARG A 6 -35.12 4.78 -58.31
C ARG A 6 -34.52 5.37 -57.03
N ALA A 7 -34.17 4.56 -56.03
CA ALA A 7 -33.59 5.06 -54.77
C ALA A 7 -32.07 5.31 -54.83
N ILE A 8 -31.38 4.86 -55.89
CA ILE A 8 -29.92 5.00 -56.03
C ILE A 8 -29.52 6.37 -56.64
N ALA A 9 -30.47 7.17 -57.13
CA ALA A 9 -30.17 8.38 -57.91
C ALA A 9 -30.29 9.73 -57.16
N SER A 10 -30.44 9.78 -55.84
CA SER A 10 -30.49 11.05 -55.08
C SER A 10 -29.62 11.01 -53.82
N GLY A 11 -28.32 10.80 -53.99
CA GLY A 11 -27.36 10.67 -52.90
C GLY A 11 -26.76 11.96 -52.33
N VAL A 12 -27.34 13.15 -52.56
CA VAL A 12 -26.67 14.42 -52.14
C VAL A 12 -27.57 15.39 -51.34
N THR A 13 -28.86 15.12 -51.14
CA THR A 13 -29.69 15.95 -50.23
C THR A 13 -30.73 15.09 -49.50
N ASN A 14 -30.39 14.65 -48.29
CA ASN A 14 -31.26 13.83 -47.41
C ASN A 14 -32.29 14.66 -46.63
N VAL A 15 -33.06 15.49 -47.31
CA VAL A 15 -34.27 16.09 -46.73
C VAL A 15 -35.43 15.66 -47.62
N VAL A 16 -36.03 14.52 -47.29
CA VAL A 16 -37.22 14.01 -47.98
C VAL A 16 -38.37 14.01 -46.98
N GLU A 17 -39.44 14.75 -47.30
CA GLU A 17 -40.70 14.75 -46.54
C GLU A 17 -41.35 13.36 -46.63
N PHE A 18 -41.13 12.51 -45.63
CA PHE A 18 -41.89 11.27 -45.49
C PHE A 18 -43.16 11.53 -44.69
N SER A 19 -44.32 11.15 -45.25
CA SER A 19 -45.57 11.03 -44.50
C SER A 19 -45.38 10.04 -43.31
N PRO A 20 -45.92 10.32 -42.10
CA PRO A 20 -45.77 9.47 -40.91
C PRO A 20 -46.14 7.99 -41.12
N SER A 21 -46.96 7.71 -42.12
CA SER A 21 -47.45 6.39 -42.51
C SER A 21 -46.46 5.47 -43.25
N LEU A 22 -45.25 5.95 -43.63
CA LEU A 22 -44.26 5.18 -44.40
C LEU A 22 -43.01 4.72 -43.61
N VAL A 23 -42.94 4.98 -42.29
CA VAL A 23 -41.74 4.80 -41.47
C VAL A 23 -41.63 3.38 -40.86
N ASN A 24 -41.60 2.35 -41.71
CA ASN A 24 -41.26 0.97 -41.32
C ASN A 24 -39.94 0.48 -41.96
N LEU A 25 -39.11 1.40 -42.47
CA LEU A 25 -37.76 1.07 -42.97
C LEU A 25 -36.79 0.96 -41.78
N ASN A 26 -36.34 -0.26 -41.48
CA ASN A 26 -35.29 -0.50 -40.49
C ASN A 26 -33.93 -0.06 -41.06
N PHE A 27 -33.42 1.10 -40.64
CA PHE A 27 -32.04 1.48 -40.90
C PHE A 27 -31.11 0.55 -40.12
N ASN A 28 -30.27 -0.22 -40.81
CA ASN A 28 -29.35 -1.15 -40.17
C ASN A 28 -28.01 -0.45 -39.88
N PHE A 29 -27.81 -0.03 -38.62
CA PHE A 29 -26.60 0.64 -38.18
C PHE A 29 -25.34 -0.25 -38.21
N ALA A 30 -25.47 -1.57 -38.35
CA ALA A 30 -24.32 -2.48 -38.43
C ALA A 30 -23.68 -2.55 -39.83
N LEU A 31 -24.37 -2.10 -40.88
CA LEU A 31 -23.89 -2.23 -42.27
C LEU A 31 -23.14 -0.99 -42.80
N HIS A 32 -23.11 0.10 -42.04
CA HIS A 32 -22.61 1.38 -42.51
C HIS A 32 -21.30 1.77 -41.82
N GLN A 33 -20.17 1.31 -42.38
CA GLN A 33 -18.83 1.69 -41.96
C GLN A 33 -18.32 2.89 -42.75
N VAL A 34 -17.70 3.85 -42.07
CA VAL A 34 -16.99 4.99 -42.66
C VAL A 34 -15.50 4.72 -42.62
N GLU A 35 -14.76 5.13 -43.64
CA GLU A 35 -13.30 5.07 -43.62
C GLU A 35 -12.76 5.97 -42.50
N ALA A 36 -11.91 5.41 -41.62
CA ALA A 36 -11.34 6.16 -40.52
C ALA A 36 -10.40 7.27 -41.03
N PRO A 37 -10.45 8.49 -40.45
CA PRO A 37 -9.52 9.56 -40.82
C PRO A 37 -8.06 9.12 -40.63
N VAL A 38 -7.16 9.66 -41.46
CA VAL A 38 -5.75 9.26 -41.50
C VAL A 38 -5.06 9.43 -40.15
N GLU A 39 -5.48 10.43 -39.37
CA GLU A 39 -4.94 10.75 -38.05
C GLU A 39 -5.20 9.65 -37.02
N PHE A 40 -6.25 8.83 -37.19
CA PHE A 40 -6.60 7.73 -36.28
C PHE A 40 -5.97 6.40 -36.67
N GLN A 41 -5.32 6.29 -37.83
CA GLN A 41 -4.79 4.99 -38.32
C GLN A 41 -3.77 4.34 -37.37
N GLY A 42 -3.08 5.13 -36.54
CA GLY A 42 -2.19 4.60 -35.50
C GLY A 42 -2.95 3.74 -34.48
N VAL A 43 -4.13 4.20 -34.06
CA VAL A 43 -5.03 3.46 -33.14
C VAL A 43 -5.45 2.13 -33.74
N GLY A 44 -5.91 2.11 -34.99
CA GLY A 44 -6.33 0.88 -35.67
C GLY A 44 -5.21 -0.15 -35.87
N LYS A 45 -3.94 0.30 -35.90
CA LYS A 45 -2.75 -0.57 -36.02
C LYS A 45 -2.31 -1.18 -34.69
N THR A 46 -2.59 -0.51 -33.57
CA THR A 46 -2.13 -0.90 -32.23
C THR A 46 -3.16 -1.74 -31.47
N LEU A 47 -4.45 -1.64 -31.84
CA LEU A 47 -5.50 -2.46 -31.27
C LEU A 47 -5.28 -3.96 -31.52
N SER A 48 -5.63 -4.78 -30.51
CA SER A 48 -5.69 -6.23 -30.69
C SER A 48 -6.72 -6.60 -31.77
N HIS A 49 -6.50 -7.73 -32.44
CA HIS A 49 -7.41 -8.19 -33.50
C HIS A 49 -8.87 -8.31 -33.02
N ILE A 50 -9.09 -8.74 -31.76
CA ILE A 50 -10.42 -8.83 -31.17
C ILE A 50 -11.05 -7.45 -30.99
N ARG A 51 -10.35 -6.50 -30.35
CA ARG A 51 -10.90 -5.15 -30.12
C ARG A 51 -11.15 -4.40 -31.42
N ARG A 52 -10.26 -4.56 -32.40
CA ARG A 52 -10.45 -3.96 -33.72
C ARG A 52 -11.71 -4.50 -34.40
N ARG A 53 -11.92 -5.81 -34.38
CA ARG A 53 -13.14 -6.44 -34.91
C ARG A 53 -14.39 -5.97 -34.17
N GLU A 54 -14.33 -5.86 -32.84
CA GLU A 54 -15.43 -5.35 -32.01
C GLU A 54 -15.77 -3.89 -32.34
N ALA A 55 -14.76 -3.05 -32.59
CA ALA A 55 -14.93 -1.65 -32.97
C ALA A 55 -15.40 -1.42 -34.41
N GLU A 56 -15.07 -2.32 -35.34
CA GLU A 56 -15.42 -2.21 -36.76
C GLU A 56 -16.78 -2.84 -37.10
N ALA A 57 -17.15 -3.94 -36.42
CA ALA A 57 -18.33 -4.73 -36.76
C ALA A 57 -19.12 -5.24 -35.55
N GLY A 58 -18.66 -4.96 -34.32
CA GLY A 58 -19.29 -5.42 -33.08
C GLY A 58 -20.31 -4.44 -32.50
N ARG A 59 -20.71 -4.71 -31.25
CA ARG A 59 -21.63 -3.84 -30.49
C ARG A 59 -21.11 -2.40 -30.32
N PRO A 60 -19.81 -2.16 -30.03
CA PRO A 60 -19.27 -0.79 -29.98
C PRO A 60 -19.47 0.00 -31.26
N HIS A 61 -19.34 -0.62 -32.43
CA HIS A 61 -19.62 0.02 -33.72
C HIS A 61 -21.08 0.51 -33.81
N VAL A 62 -22.02 -0.38 -33.52
CA VAL A 62 -23.46 -0.07 -33.55
C VAL A 62 -23.80 1.04 -32.55
N THR A 63 -23.25 0.98 -31.34
CA THR A 63 -23.44 2.03 -30.32
C THR A 63 -22.89 3.37 -30.80
N ALA A 64 -21.67 3.41 -31.36
CA ALA A 64 -21.06 4.63 -31.91
C ALA A 64 -21.92 5.25 -33.01
N ARG A 65 -22.45 4.43 -33.91
CA ARG A 65 -23.32 4.86 -35.01
C ARG A 65 -24.64 5.44 -34.53
N ILE A 66 -25.31 4.78 -33.58
CA ILE A 66 -26.58 5.25 -33.01
C ILE A 66 -26.37 6.54 -32.23
N LEU A 67 -25.38 6.59 -31.33
CA LEU A 67 -25.09 7.81 -30.56
C LEU A 67 -24.65 8.96 -31.49
N GLY A 68 -23.80 8.70 -32.47
CA GLY A 68 -23.36 9.69 -33.43
C GLY A 68 -24.50 10.30 -34.24
N ALA A 69 -25.54 9.52 -34.56
CA ALA A 69 -26.76 10.01 -35.21
C ALA A 69 -27.68 10.75 -34.23
N LEU A 70 -27.89 10.22 -33.01
CA LEU A 70 -28.74 10.88 -31.99
C LEU A 70 -28.27 12.31 -31.68
N PHE A 71 -26.96 12.51 -31.62
CA PHE A 71 -26.37 13.80 -31.23
C PHE A 71 -25.85 14.61 -32.42
N SER A 72 -25.94 14.15 -33.68
CA SER A 72 -25.30 14.86 -34.80
C SER A 72 -25.74 16.30 -34.97
N SER A 73 -27.02 16.62 -34.75
CA SER A 73 -27.52 18.00 -34.88
C SER A 73 -27.07 18.93 -33.74
N LEU A 74 -26.48 18.38 -32.67
CA LEU A 74 -26.01 19.13 -31.50
C LEU A 74 -24.49 19.34 -31.50
N VAL A 75 -23.76 18.64 -32.38
CA VAL A 75 -22.31 18.73 -32.49
C VAL A 75 -21.93 19.94 -33.35
N ALA A 76 -21.12 20.84 -32.80
CA ALA A 76 -20.55 21.94 -33.57
C ALA A 76 -19.50 21.43 -34.57
N GLU A 77 -19.34 22.13 -35.71
CA GLU A 77 -18.29 21.81 -36.69
C GLU A 77 -16.91 22.04 -36.07
N THR A 78 -16.21 20.95 -35.76
CA THR A 78 -14.93 20.96 -35.04
C THR A 78 -13.87 20.06 -35.71
N PRO A 79 -13.57 20.27 -37.00
CA PRO A 79 -12.68 19.39 -37.76
C PRO A 79 -11.22 19.44 -37.27
N LYS A 80 -10.73 20.59 -36.78
CA LYS A 80 -9.35 20.70 -36.30
C LYS A 80 -9.16 19.93 -35.00
N LEU A 81 -10.13 19.99 -34.10
CA LEU A 81 -10.17 19.20 -32.87
C LEU A 81 -10.11 17.70 -33.18
N PHE A 82 -10.96 17.20 -34.08
CA PHE A 82 -10.98 15.77 -34.41
C PHE A 82 -9.65 15.29 -35.03
N SER A 83 -9.07 16.09 -35.93
CA SER A 83 -7.77 15.78 -36.54
C SER A 83 -6.65 15.71 -35.49
N LEU A 84 -6.50 16.73 -34.65
CA LEU A 84 -5.44 16.77 -33.64
C LEU A 84 -5.65 15.76 -32.51
N TYR A 85 -6.89 15.51 -32.10
CA TYR A 85 -7.21 14.43 -31.17
C TYR A 85 -6.86 13.06 -31.77
N GLY A 86 -7.15 12.82 -33.05
CA GLY A 86 -6.75 11.59 -33.75
C GLY A 86 -5.24 11.38 -33.72
N LEU A 87 -4.45 12.42 -34.01
CA LEU A 87 -2.99 12.37 -33.93
C LEU A 87 -2.51 12.05 -32.52
N ARG A 88 -3.08 12.70 -31.50
CA ARG A 88 -2.77 12.45 -30.08
C ARG A 88 -3.16 11.05 -29.66
N ALA A 89 -4.31 10.53 -30.08
CA ALA A 89 -4.74 9.17 -29.80
C ALA A 89 -3.83 8.15 -30.47
N SER A 90 -3.43 8.37 -31.72
CA SER A 90 -2.44 7.54 -32.42
C SER A 90 -1.09 7.55 -31.71
N GLU A 91 -0.60 8.72 -31.28
CA GLU A 91 0.63 8.88 -30.48
C GLU A 91 0.56 8.07 -29.18
N ILE A 92 -0.50 8.24 -28.39
CA ILE A 92 -0.70 7.55 -27.11
C ILE A 92 -0.77 6.04 -27.33
N SER A 93 -1.56 5.59 -28.31
CA SER A 93 -1.74 4.17 -28.62
C SER A 93 -0.44 3.50 -29.08
N GLY A 94 0.50 4.25 -29.66
CA GLY A 94 1.82 3.73 -30.05
C GLY A 94 2.78 3.50 -28.90
N SER A 95 2.43 3.90 -27.66
CA SER A 95 3.33 3.82 -26.52
C SER A 95 3.50 2.38 -25.99
N PRO A 96 4.74 1.90 -25.81
CA PRO A 96 4.99 0.57 -25.24
C PRO A 96 4.55 0.45 -23.78
N THR A 97 4.35 1.57 -23.08
CA THR A 97 3.88 1.61 -21.68
C THR A 97 2.47 1.03 -21.53
N ILE A 98 1.61 1.21 -22.54
CA ILE A 98 0.22 0.73 -22.52
C ILE A 98 -0.03 -0.39 -23.52
N ASN A 99 0.86 -0.58 -24.49
CA ASN A 99 0.82 -1.66 -25.48
C ASN A 99 2.17 -2.40 -25.51
N PRO A 100 2.38 -3.38 -24.62
CA PRO A 100 3.65 -4.10 -24.52
C PRO A 100 3.90 -4.97 -25.77
N SER A 101 5.15 -5.08 -26.20
CA SER A 101 5.52 -5.80 -27.44
C SER A 101 5.45 -7.33 -27.29
N GLU A 102 5.69 -7.86 -26.09
CA GLU A 102 5.76 -9.31 -25.82
C GLU A 102 4.40 -9.90 -25.41
N VAL A 103 3.38 -9.71 -26.25
CA VAL A 103 1.99 -10.11 -25.94
C VAL A 103 1.82 -11.62 -25.72
N GLN A 104 2.71 -12.44 -26.29
CA GLN A 104 2.71 -13.90 -26.12
C GLN A 104 3.03 -14.33 -24.67
N ASN A 105 3.75 -13.52 -23.91
CA ASN A 105 4.10 -13.84 -22.51
C ASN A 105 2.92 -13.78 -21.54
N TYR A 106 1.72 -13.42 -22.02
CA TYR A 106 0.51 -13.28 -21.21
C TYR A 106 -0.49 -14.44 -21.37
N GLY A 107 -0.12 -15.51 -22.07
CA GLY A 107 -0.92 -16.75 -22.18
C GLY A 107 -2.37 -16.51 -22.60
N PHE A 108 -3.31 -17.01 -21.80
CA PHE A 108 -4.77 -16.83 -21.98
C PHE A 108 -5.20 -15.37 -22.22
N PHE A 109 -4.47 -14.42 -21.65
CA PHE A 109 -4.84 -12.99 -21.70
C PHE A 109 -4.24 -12.24 -22.88
N SER A 110 -3.39 -12.87 -23.70
CA SER A 110 -2.72 -12.25 -24.85
C SER A 110 -3.66 -11.39 -25.73
N SER A 111 -4.87 -11.87 -25.99
CA SER A 111 -5.86 -11.15 -26.82
C SER A 111 -6.49 -9.91 -26.17
N ARG A 112 -6.37 -9.76 -24.84
CA ARG A 112 -6.92 -8.66 -24.03
C ARG A 112 -5.85 -7.70 -23.49
N VAL A 113 -4.58 -8.01 -23.68
CA VAL A 113 -3.45 -7.13 -23.36
C VAL A 113 -3.48 -5.90 -24.26
N GLY A 114 -3.10 -4.76 -23.69
CA GLY A 114 -2.98 -3.49 -24.39
C GLY A 114 -4.07 -2.48 -24.02
N ALA A 115 -3.93 -1.26 -24.50
CA ALA A 115 -4.90 -0.19 -24.30
C ALA A 115 -6.26 -0.54 -24.93
N ASP A 116 -7.33 -0.24 -24.20
CA ASP A 116 -8.68 -0.29 -24.77
C ASP A 116 -9.00 1.04 -25.43
N ALA A 117 -8.81 1.09 -26.76
CA ALA A 117 -9.20 2.22 -27.60
C ALA A 117 -10.40 1.86 -28.51
N THR A 118 -11.25 0.93 -28.07
CA THR A 118 -12.35 0.38 -28.87
C THR A 118 -13.35 1.48 -29.24
N THR A 119 -13.74 2.35 -28.30
CA THR A 119 -14.65 3.48 -28.58
C THR A 119 -14.00 4.55 -29.47
N VAL A 120 -12.68 4.77 -29.35
CA VAL A 120 -11.92 5.69 -30.20
C VAL A 120 -12.01 5.23 -31.66
N TRP A 121 -11.69 3.96 -31.91
CA TRP A 121 -11.71 3.38 -33.27
C TRP A 121 -13.14 3.21 -33.81
N ALA A 122 -14.09 2.80 -32.96
CA ALA A 122 -15.50 2.73 -33.32
C ALA A 122 -16.05 4.11 -33.70
N GLY A 123 -15.67 5.17 -32.97
CA GLY A 123 -16.00 6.56 -33.31
C GLY A 123 -15.41 6.97 -34.65
N ALA A 124 -14.10 6.73 -34.86
CA ALA A 124 -13.40 7.09 -36.09
C ALA A 124 -14.00 6.40 -37.34
N THR A 125 -14.44 5.15 -37.21
CA THR A 125 -15.09 4.36 -38.29
C THR A 125 -16.60 4.61 -38.39
N SER A 126 -17.16 5.49 -37.57
CA SER A 126 -18.59 5.83 -37.52
C SER A 126 -18.91 7.26 -37.94
N GLY A 127 -17.89 8.12 -38.07
CA GLY A 127 -17.99 9.49 -38.54
C GLY A 127 -17.84 10.57 -37.44
N PRO A 128 -17.80 11.86 -37.81
CA PRO A 128 -17.45 12.95 -36.89
C PRO A 128 -18.34 13.08 -35.65
N GLY A 129 -19.65 12.87 -35.80
CA GLY A 129 -20.59 12.89 -34.66
C GLY A 129 -20.27 11.81 -33.63
N ALA A 130 -19.80 10.64 -34.05
CA ALA A 130 -19.40 9.56 -33.15
C ALA A 130 -18.06 9.85 -32.44
N ILE A 131 -17.12 10.52 -33.13
CA ILE A 131 -15.88 11.02 -32.50
C ILE A 131 -16.24 12.02 -31.39
N ALA A 132 -17.14 12.97 -31.67
CA ALA A 132 -17.58 13.95 -30.69
C ALA A 132 -18.23 13.30 -29.45
N VAL A 133 -19.05 12.27 -29.66
CA VAL A 133 -19.68 11.48 -28.58
C VAL A 133 -18.63 10.72 -27.75
N HIS A 134 -17.57 10.19 -28.37
CA HIS A 134 -16.45 9.59 -27.63
C HIS A 134 -15.74 10.63 -26.75
N LEU A 135 -15.57 11.86 -27.22
CA LEU A 135 -15.03 12.96 -26.41
C LEU A 135 -15.94 13.30 -25.21
N LEU A 136 -17.27 13.23 -25.39
CA LEU A 136 -18.23 13.33 -24.28
C LEU A 136 -18.06 12.17 -23.28
N ALA A 137 -17.89 10.94 -23.76
CA ALA A 137 -17.66 9.78 -22.92
C ALA A 137 -16.40 9.95 -22.06
N CYS A 138 -15.33 10.51 -22.61
CA CYS A 138 -14.11 10.82 -21.86
C CYS A 138 -14.36 11.87 -20.76
N MET A 139 -15.17 12.92 -21.04
CA MET A 139 -15.52 13.93 -20.02
C MET A 139 -16.35 13.32 -18.88
N LEU A 140 -17.31 12.45 -19.19
CA LEU A 140 -18.12 11.79 -18.17
C LEU A 140 -17.28 10.81 -17.35
N ALA A 141 -16.42 10.02 -18.00
CA ALA A 141 -15.53 9.05 -17.35
C ALA A 141 -14.52 9.72 -16.40
N ARG A 142 -14.06 10.94 -16.70
CA ARG A 142 -13.14 11.70 -15.85
C ARG A 142 -13.76 12.13 -14.51
N VAL A 143 -15.08 12.31 -14.46
CA VAL A 143 -15.77 12.89 -13.28
C VAL A 143 -16.57 11.87 -12.50
N TRP A 144 -17.29 10.99 -13.20
CA TRP A 144 -18.33 10.15 -12.62
C TRP A 144 -17.87 8.71 -12.46
N ASP A 145 -18.30 8.04 -11.39
CA ASP A 145 -18.12 6.59 -11.24
C ASP A 145 -18.90 5.84 -12.35
N PRO A 146 -18.58 4.57 -12.68
CA PRO A 146 -19.19 3.85 -13.81
C PRO A 146 -20.73 3.79 -13.80
N SER A 147 -21.33 3.56 -12.63
CA SER A 147 -22.80 3.50 -12.46
C SER A 147 -23.46 4.87 -12.65
N GLU A 148 -22.80 5.93 -12.17
CA GLU A 148 -23.25 7.31 -12.33
C GLU A 148 -23.17 7.76 -13.79
N ALA A 149 -22.06 7.46 -14.47
CA ALA A 149 -21.89 7.76 -15.90
C ALA A 149 -22.92 7.01 -16.77
N THR A 150 -23.19 5.73 -16.47
CA THR A 150 -24.22 4.94 -17.15
C THR A 150 -25.61 5.55 -16.94
N SER A 151 -25.93 5.99 -15.72
CA SER A 151 -27.18 6.71 -15.43
C SER A 151 -27.30 8.00 -16.24
N ILE A 152 -26.22 8.78 -16.34
CA ILE A 152 -26.19 10.02 -17.13
C ILE A 152 -26.45 9.70 -18.61
N TRP A 153 -25.76 8.69 -19.17
CA TRP A 153 -25.98 8.23 -20.55
C TRP A 153 -27.43 7.83 -20.81
N MET A 154 -28.03 7.04 -19.93
CA MET A 154 -29.44 6.64 -20.04
C MET A 154 -30.38 7.84 -20.08
N GLU A 155 -30.13 8.85 -19.22
CA GLU A 155 -30.95 10.05 -19.14
C GLU A 155 -30.82 10.90 -20.40
N ILE A 156 -29.59 11.18 -20.86
CA ILE A 156 -29.38 12.04 -22.03
C ILE A 156 -29.83 11.38 -23.33
N VAL A 157 -29.67 10.06 -23.48
CA VAL A 157 -30.16 9.30 -24.64
C VAL A 157 -31.69 9.29 -24.67
N LYS A 158 -32.32 9.06 -23.52
CA LYS A 158 -33.79 9.05 -23.40
C LYS A 158 -34.39 10.42 -23.75
N GLU A 159 -33.86 11.49 -23.16
CA GLU A 159 -34.34 12.85 -23.42
C GLU A 159 -34.10 13.25 -24.88
N ARG A 160 -32.91 12.96 -25.42
CA ARG A 160 -32.61 13.28 -26.82
C ARG A 160 -33.49 12.51 -27.81
N SER A 161 -33.72 11.22 -27.57
CA SER A 161 -34.61 10.41 -28.41
C SER A 161 -36.04 10.95 -28.39
N GLY A 162 -36.54 11.36 -27.21
CA GLY A 162 -37.84 12.02 -27.07
C GLY A 162 -37.91 13.33 -27.84
N ASN A 163 -36.88 14.17 -27.76
CA ASN A 163 -36.81 15.43 -28.50
C ASN A 163 -36.90 15.22 -30.02
N ILE A 164 -36.14 14.27 -30.58
CA ILE A 164 -36.14 13.95 -32.01
C ILE A 164 -37.52 13.44 -32.46
N LEU A 165 -38.13 12.54 -31.70
CA LEU A 165 -39.45 11.97 -32.03
C LEU A 165 -40.54 13.04 -31.96
N ASN A 166 -40.52 13.92 -30.96
CA ASN A 166 -41.46 15.02 -30.85
C ASN A 166 -41.31 16.03 -32.00
N GLU A 167 -40.09 16.30 -32.46
CA GLU A 167 -39.85 17.16 -33.62
C GLU A 167 -40.36 16.54 -34.92
N PHE A 168 -40.15 15.23 -35.09
CA PHE A 168 -40.65 14.47 -36.24
C PHE A 168 -42.18 14.41 -36.27
N GLU A 169 -42.83 14.08 -35.14
CA GLU A 169 -44.29 14.06 -35.00
C GLU A 169 -44.91 15.46 -35.15
N GLY A 170 -44.18 16.49 -34.74
CA GLY A 170 -44.54 17.90 -34.92
C GLY A 170 -44.36 18.43 -36.34
N GLY A 171 -43.96 17.60 -37.30
CA GLY A 171 -43.82 17.96 -38.72
C GLY A 171 -42.58 18.79 -39.05
N ARG A 172 -41.57 18.85 -38.18
CA ARG A 172 -40.29 19.50 -38.49
C ARG A 172 -39.44 18.59 -39.39
N PRO A 173 -38.64 19.15 -40.30
CA PRO A 173 -37.69 18.37 -41.09
C PRO A 173 -36.58 17.82 -40.17
N VAL A 174 -36.54 16.50 -40.02
CA VAL A 174 -35.52 15.76 -39.25
C VAL A 174 -34.89 14.72 -40.17
N ASP A 175 -33.57 14.52 -40.07
CA ASP A 175 -32.87 13.47 -40.82
C ASP A 175 -33.46 12.10 -40.45
N PHE A 176 -33.81 11.30 -41.46
CA PHE A 176 -34.34 9.96 -41.28
C PHE A 176 -33.42 9.07 -40.43
N ARG A 177 -32.10 9.25 -40.54
CA ARG A 177 -31.11 8.52 -39.73
C ARG A 177 -31.28 8.82 -38.24
N ASP A 178 -31.56 10.07 -37.90
CA ASP A 178 -31.68 10.51 -36.52
C ASP A 178 -33.01 10.01 -35.93
N VAL A 179 -34.09 10.00 -36.72
CA VAL A 179 -35.37 9.34 -36.34
C VAL A 179 -35.19 7.84 -36.15
N ALA A 180 -34.46 7.18 -37.06
CA ALA A 180 -34.16 5.75 -36.92
C ALA A 180 -33.31 5.47 -35.68
N ALA A 181 -32.35 6.34 -35.34
CA ALA A 181 -31.55 6.23 -34.13
C ALA A 181 -32.42 6.41 -32.88
N ALA A 182 -33.33 7.39 -32.86
CA ALA A 182 -34.25 7.64 -31.74
C ALA A 182 -35.25 6.50 -31.50
N LYS A 183 -35.63 5.76 -32.55
CA LYS A 183 -36.45 4.54 -32.43
C LYS A 183 -35.65 3.32 -31.97
N ASN A 184 -34.34 3.31 -32.15
CA ASN A 184 -33.47 2.23 -31.68
C ASN A 184 -33.08 2.48 -30.21
N ALA A 185 -33.74 1.78 -29.30
CA ALA A 185 -33.43 1.87 -27.87
C ALA A 185 -32.06 1.23 -27.56
N LEU A 186 -31.06 2.07 -27.27
CA LEU A 186 -29.80 1.60 -26.67
C LEU A 186 -30.08 1.04 -25.29
N THR A 187 -29.53 -0.14 -25.02
CA THR A 187 -29.68 -0.79 -23.72
C THR A 187 -28.68 -0.23 -22.71
N ARG A 188 -29.02 -0.29 -21.41
CA ARG A 188 -28.13 0.13 -20.33
C ARG A 188 -26.75 -0.57 -20.39
N PRO A 189 -26.64 -1.89 -20.65
CA PRO A 189 -25.35 -2.55 -20.82
C PRO A 189 -24.53 -2.03 -22.01
N GLN A 190 -25.16 -1.67 -23.14
CA GLN A 190 -24.44 -1.08 -24.28
C GLN A 190 -23.80 0.26 -23.94
N LEU A 191 -24.50 1.09 -23.15
CA LEU A 191 -23.99 2.39 -22.68
C LEU A 191 -22.90 2.20 -21.62
N ALA A 192 -23.05 1.21 -20.75
CA ALA A 192 -22.02 0.84 -19.78
C ALA A 192 -20.73 0.35 -20.45
N GLU A 193 -20.83 -0.48 -21.50
CA GLU A 193 -19.69 -0.91 -22.32
C GLU A 193 -19.01 0.26 -23.04
N TRP A 194 -19.81 1.22 -23.53
CA TRP A 194 -19.30 2.45 -24.14
C TRP A 194 -18.52 3.32 -23.14
N ASP A 195 -19.05 3.54 -21.93
CA ASP A 195 -18.33 4.25 -20.87
C ASP A 195 -17.07 3.48 -20.42
N ALA A 196 -17.15 2.16 -20.28
CA ALA A 196 -16.05 1.33 -19.82
C ALA A 196 -14.81 1.43 -20.72
N SER A 197 -15.01 1.37 -22.05
CA SER A 197 -13.91 1.51 -23.00
C SER A 197 -13.36 2.95 -23.05
N ALA A 198 -14.22 3.98 -22.97
CA ALA A 198 -13.77 5.37 -22.89
C ALA A 198 -12.98 5.66 -21.60
N ARG A 199 -13.40 5.10 -20.46
CA ARG A 199 -12.71 5.19 -19.17
C ARG A 199 -11.38 4.45 -19.19
N ALA A 200 -11.35 3.25 -19.76
CA ALA A 200 -10.11 2.50 -19.90
C ALA A 200 -9.11 3.22 -20.80
N TRP A 201 -9.58 3.82 -21.90
CA TRP A 201 -8.78 4.71 -22.74
C TRP A 201 -8.20 5.89 -21.95
N LEU A 202 -9.04 6.56 -21.16
CA LEU A 202 -8.66 7.72 -20.35
C LEU A 202 -7.52 7.39 -19.38
N HIS A 203 -7.62 6.28 -18.64
CA HIS A 203 -6.56 5.84 -17.72
C HIS A 203 -5.26 5.45 -18.45
N ALA A 204 -5.37 4.86 -19.64
CA ALA A 204 -4.19 4.53 -20.45
C ALA A 204 -3.49 5.81 -20.93
N ALA A 205 -4.27 6.80 -21.38
CA ALA A 205 -3.79 8.10 -21.80
C ALA A 205 -3.12 8.88 -20.66
N ASP A 206 -3.69 8.84 -19.45
CA ASP A 206 -3.09 9.44 -18.24
C ASP A 206 -1.70 8.89 -17.93
N ARG A 207 -1.50 7.58 -18.09
CA ARG A 207 -0.17 6.99 -17.86
C ARG A 207 0.85 7.44 -18.90
N VAL A 208 0.45 7.59 -20.16
CA VAL A 208 1.36 8.04 -21.23
C VAL A 208 1.67 9.53 -21.10
N LYS A 209 0.67 10.35 -20.70
CA LYS A 209 0.77 11.79 -20.53
C LYS A 209 0.90 12.22 -19.07
N ALA A 210 1.46 11.36 -18.22
CA ALA A 210 1.48 11.55 -16.77
C ALA A 210 2.12 12.87 -16.33
N ARG A 211 3.10 13.39 -17.09
CA ARG A 211 3.76 14.65 -16.78
C ARG A 211 2.84 15.84 -17.07
N GLU A 212 2.31 15.93 -18.29
CA GLU A 212 1.43 17.00 -18.73
C GLU A 212 0.14 17.00 -17.91
N GLU A 213 -0.40 15.80 -17.64
CA GLU A 213 -1.58 15.62 -16.81
C GLU A 213 -1.33 16.05 -15.36
N LYS A 214 -0.19 15.66 -14.76
CA LYS A 214 0.18 16.13 -13.41
C LYS A 214 0.34 17.65 -13.37
N GLN A 215 0.94 18.26 -14.39
CA GLN A 215 1.05 19.72 -14.50
C GLN A 215 -0.32 20.39 -14.59
N LEU A 216 -1.25 19.86 -15.40
CA LEU A 216 -2.62 20.36 -15.49
C LEU A 216 -3.35 20.22 -14.15
N MET A 217 -3.29 19.04 -13.53
CA MET A 217 -3.98 18.77 -12.26
C MET A 217 -3.50 19.68 -11.11
N LEU A 218 -2.20 19.98 -11.03
CA LEU A 218 -1.67 20.97 -10.08
C LEU A 218 -2.24 22.38 -10.29
N ILE A 219 -2.59 22.73 -11.53
CA ILE A 219 -3.26 24.00 -11.83
C ILE A 219 -4.73 23.93 -11.39
N LEU A 220 -5.40 22.81 -11.66
CA LEU A 220 -6.80 22.60 -11.27
C LEU A 220 -7.01 22.63 -9.75
N ASP A 221 -6.04 22.14 -8.96
CA ASP A 221 -6.09 22.22 -7.50
C ASP A 221 -6.17 23.65 -6.96
N ASN A 222 -5.63 24.61 -7.71
CA ASN A 222 -5.65 26.03 -7.36
C ASN A 222 -6.88 26.76 -7.94
N ILE A 223 -7.64 26.09 -8.81
CA ILE A 223 -8.88 26.60 -9.40
C ILE A 223 -10.05 26.11 -8.55
N ARG A 224 -11.06 26.97 -8.39
CA ARG A 224 -12.32 26.64 -7.70
C ARG A 224 -13.46 27.03 -8.60
N GLN A 225 -13.85 26.10 -9.48
CA GLN A 225 -14.87 26.37 -10.48
C GLN A 225 -15.94 25.28 -10.46
N TYR A 226 -17.18 25.71 -10.66
CA TYR A 226 -18.28 24.82 -10.97
C TYR A 226 -18.46 24.80 -12.49
N ILE A 227 -18.77 23.62 -13.04
CA ILE A 227 -19.14 23.48 -14.46
C ILE A 227 -20.48 24.18 -14.69
N ASP A 228 -21.45 23.95 -13.81
CA ASP A 228 -22.78 24.51 -14.01
C ASP A 228 -23.57 24.65 -12.69
N SER A 229 -24.60 25.48 -12.74
CA SER A 229 -25.65 25.69 -11.73
C SER A 229 -27.06 25.30 -12.25
N ALA A 230 -27.16 24.66 -13.42
CA ALA A 230 -28.43 24.42 -14.12
C ALA A 230 -29.37 23.40 -13.48
N ARG A 231 -30.61 23.40 -13.99
CA ARG A 231 -31.84 22.82 -13.41
C ARG A 231 -32.12 21.34 -13.79
N GLY A 232 -31.24 20.65 -14.51
CA GLY A 232 -31.40 19.23 -14.92
C GLY A 232 -30.19 18.62 -15.63
N THR A 233 -30.12 17.29 -15.70
CA THR A 233 -28.95 16.53 -16.20
C THR A 233 -28.66 16.75 -17.67
N PHE A 234 -29.67 16.64 -18.55
CA PHE A 234 -29.47 16.76 -20.00
C PHE A 234 -28.91 18.12 -20.40
N SER A 235 -29.53 19.21 -19.95
CA SER A 235 -29.08 20.57 -20.26
C SER A 235 -27.65 20.83 -19.81
N SER A 236 -27.31 20.37 -18.60
CA SER A 236 -25.98 20.62 -18.02
C SER A 236 -24.89 19.88 -18.79
N VAL A 237 -25.13 18.61 -19.14
CA VAL A 237 -24.18 17.78 -19.91
C VAL A 237 -24.03 18.31 -21.33
N MET A 238 -25.12 18.68 -22.00
CA MET A 238 -25.06 19.21 -23.36
C MET A 238 -24.36 20.58 -23.42
N GLU A 239 -24.65 21.51 -22.50
CA GLU A 239 -24.00 22.83 -22.45
C GLU A 239 -22.49 22.70 -22.22
N ALA A 240 -22.08 21.89 -21.24
CA ALA A 240 -20.67 21.67 -20.93
C ALA A 240 -19.92 21.06 -22.13
N TRP A 241 -20.51 20.07 -22.79
CA TRP A 241 -19.91 19.40 -23.95
C TRP A 241 -19.80 20.32 -25.17
N GLN A 242 -20.89 20.99 -25.56
CA GLN A 242 -20.91 21.87 -26.73
C GLN A 242 -19.97 23.06 -26.57
N LYS A 243 -19.95 23.68 -25.39
CA LYS A 243 -19.02 24.76 -25.10
C LYS A 243 -17.58 24.29 -25.16
N SER A 244 -17.27 23.12 -24.60
CA SER A 244 -15.91 22.56 -24.66
C SER A 244 -15.46 22.31 -26.10
N LEU A 245 -16.31 21.72 -26.95
CA LEU A 245 -16.01 21.48 -28.37
C LEU A 245 -15.65 22.80 -29.10
N THR A 246 -16.50 23.82 -28.96
CA THR A 246 -16.32 25.10 -29.65
C THR A 246 -15.09 25.88 -29.16
N VAL A 247 -14.86 25.89 -27.84
CA VAL A 247 -13.69 26.55 -27.23
C VAL A 247 -12.40 25.88 -27.68
N PHE A 248 -12.33 24.55 -27.71
CA PHE A 248 -11.15 23.84 -28.19
C PHE A 248 -10.91 24.07 -29.68
N GLU A 249 -11.93 23.99 -30.52
CA GLU A 249 -11.77 24.28 -31.94
C GLU A 249 -11.19 25.69 -32.16
N ALA A 250 -11.66 26.69 -31.43
CA ALA A 250 -11.12 28.04 -31.50
C ALA A 250 -9.66 28.13 -31.02
N LEU A 251 -9.32 27.50 -29.89
CA LEU A 251 -7.95 27.44 -29.37
C LEU A 251 -6.99 26.78 -30.35
N LEU A 252 -7.40 25.67 -30.95
CA LEU A 252 -6.59 24.92 -31.92
C LEU A 252 -6.42 25.66 -33.25
N ASN A 253 -7.34 26.56 -33.58
CA ASN A 253 -7.21 27.53 -34.67
C ASN A 253 -6.41 28.79 -34.28
N GLY A 254 -5.81 28.81 -33.08
CA GLY A 254 -4.95 29.90 -32.62
C GLY A 254 -5.70 31.12 -32.06
N VAL A 255 -7.01 31.00 -31.80
CA VAL A 255 -7.83 32.06 -31.21
C VAL A 255 -7.85 31.89 -29.71
N SER A 256 -7.20 32.81 -28.99
CA SER A 256 -7.19 32.82 -27.52
C SER A 256 -8.59 32.90 -26.93
N GLN A 257 -8.83 32.11 -25.89
CA GLN A 257 -10.13 32.00 -25.22
C GLN A 257 -10.02 32.46 -23.77
N LYS A 258 -11.13 32.97 -23.21
CA LYS A 258 -11.23 33.33 -21.80
C LYS A 258 -12.30 32.47 -21.15
N GLU A 259 -11.90 31.66 -20.19
CA GLU A 259 -12.81 30.76 -19.48
C GLU A 259 -13.15 31.29 -18.09
N LYS A 260 -14.43 31.13 -17.72
CA LYS A 260 -14.98 31.53 -16.41
C LYS A 260 -15.50 30.32 -15.61
N ARG A 261 -15.81 29.19 -16.26
CA ARG A 261 -16.40 28.00 -15.65
C ARG A 261 -15.59 26.74 -15.94
N GLY A 262 -15.90 25.66 -15.23
CA GLY A 262 -15.07 24.45 -15.17
C GLY A 262 -15.06 23.54 -16.41
N GLU A 263 -15.99 23.68 -17.36
CA GLU A 263 -16.21 22.74 -18.47
C GLU A 263 -14.99 22.57 -19.39
N THR A 264 -14.36 23.67 -19.78
CA THR A 264 -13.17 23.63 -20.65
C THR A 264 -12.00 22.95 -19.92
N PHE A 265 -11.87 23.15 -18.61
CA PHE A 265 -10.84 22.48 -17.81
C PHE A 265 -11.11 20.98 -17.64
N LEU A 266 -12.38 20.58 -17.53
CA LEU A 266 -12.73 19.18 -17.56
C LEU A 266 -12.33 18.56 -18.90
N ALA A 267 -12.66 19.21 -20.02
CA ALA A 267 -12.26 18.76 -21.35
C ALA A 267 -10.73 18.68 -21.53
N LEU A 268 -9.97 19.65 -20.99
CA LEU A 268 -8.50 19.59 -20.95
C LEU A 268 -7.98 18.31 -20.29
N SER A 269 -8.52 17.97 -19.12
CA SER A 269 -8.14 16.74 -18.43
C SER A 269 -8.65 15.48 -19.15
N ALA A 270 -9.69 15.57 -19.98
CA ALA A 270 -10.30 14.41 -20.61
C ALA A 270 -9.74 14.08 -22.01
N TRP A 271 -9.22 15.06 -22.74
CA TRP A 271 -8.87 14.93 -24.16
C TRP A 271 -7.36 14.90 -24.43
N HIS A 272 -6.53 15.13 -23.40
CA HIS A 272 -5.06 15.06 -23.47
C HIS A 272 -4.43 15.97 -24.53
N LEU A 273 -5.06 17.13 -24.76
CA LEU A 273 -4.57 18.23 -25.58
C LEU A 273 -4.27 19.41 -24.65
N TYR A 274 -3.01 19.85 -24.58
CA TYR A 274 -2.56 20.78 -23.55
C TYR A 274 -2.14 22.15 -24.12
N PRO A 275 -3.08 23.10 -24.34
CA PRO A 275 -2.78 24.47 -24.74
C PRO A 275 -2.06 25.24 -23.63
N ASP A 276 -1.33 26.28 -24.03
CA ASP A 276 -0.72 27.21 -23.09
C ASP A 276 -1.80 27.96 -22.29
N LEU A 277 -1.52 28.19 -21.00
CA LEU A 277 -2.48 28.77 -20.06
C LEU A 277 -1.98 30.13 -19.56
N MET A 278 -2.89 31.09 -19.37
CA MET A 278 -2.63 32.35 -18.65
C MET A 278 -3.49 32.42 -17.39
N VAL A 279 -2.87 32.21 -16.23
CA VAL A 279 -3.53 32.23 -14.91
C VAL A 279 -3.45 33.63 -14.33
N LEU A 280 -4.58 34.26 -14.02
CA LEU A 280 -4.62 35.69 -13.65
C LEU A 280 -4.40 35.98 -12.15
N GLN A 281 -4.53 34.99 -11.25
CA GLN A 281 -4.32 35.17 -9.80
C GLN A 281 -3.42 34.08 -9.18
N PRO A 282 -2.72 34.36 -8.06
CA PRO A 282 -2.63 35.65 -7.36
C PRO A 282 -1.93 36.75 -8.17
N PHE A 283 -1.15 36.37 -9.19
CA PHE A 283 -0.56 37.27 -10.17
C PHE A 283 -0.67 36.68 -11.58
N PRO A 284 -0.74 37.50 -12.65
CA PRO A 284 -0.73 37.01 -14.01
C PRO A 284 0.51 36.18 -14.31
N GLN A 285 0.33 34.89 -14.56
CA GLN A 285 1.40 33.95 -14.92
C GLN A 285 1.02 33.21 -16.21
N THR A 286 1.95 33.21 -17.17
CA THR A 286 1.82 32.36 -18.36
C THR A 286 2.48 31.02 -18.09
N ILE A 287 1.70 29.95 -18.17
CA ILE A 287 2.16 28.57 -18.03
C ILE A 287 2.26 27.97 -19.44
N LYS A 288 3.50 27.65 -19.83
CA LYS A 288 3.79 27.02 -21.13
C LYS A 288 3.71 25.50 -20.99
N GLN A 289 2.74 24.88 -21.67
CA GLN A 289 2.56 23.42 -21.72
C GLN A 289 3.47 22.78 -22.77
N LYS A 290 3.82 23.54 -23.83
CA LYS A 290 4.72 23.09 -24.92
C LYS A 290 4.25 21.81 -25.63
N ASP A 291 2.94 21.62 -25.74
CA ASP A 291 2.39 20.50 -26.51
C ASP A 291 2.68 20.69 -28.01
N PRO A 292 3.39 19.75 -28.67
CA PRO A 292 3.79 19.90 -30.07
C PRO A 292 2.61 19.89 -31.06
N LEU A 293 1.43 19.40 -30.66
CA LEU A 293 0.26 19.37 -31.53
C LEU A 293 -0.50 20.70 -31.57
N LEU A 294 -0.18 21.64 -30.68
CA LEU A 294 -0.91 22.90 -30.54
C LEU A 294 -0.07 24.09 -31.02
N HIS A 295 -0.76 25.04 -31.67
CA HIS A 295 -0.15 26.29 -32.13
C HIS A 295 0.11 27.22 -30.94
N SER A 296 1.28 27.86 -30.88
CA SER A 296 1.69 28.71 -29.75
C SER A 296 0.90 30.02 -29.58
N SER A 297 -0.05 30.31 -30.48
CA SER A 297 -0.85 31.54 -30.49
C SER A 297 -2.17 31.43 -29.73
N GLY A 298 -2.74 30.22 -29.59
CA GLY A 298 -3.98 30.00 -28.83
C GLY A 298 -3.71 29.87 -27.35
N ILE A 299 -4.02 30.90 -26.55
CA ILE A 299 -3.82 30.90 -25.10
C ILE A 299 -5.18 30.82 -24.39
N LEU A 300 -5.33 29.90 -23.45
CA LEU A 300 -6.50 29.84 -22.57
C LEU A 300 -6.27 30.70 -21.33
N THR A 301 -7.06 31.76 -21.18
CA THR A 301 -7.00 32.68 -20.04
C THR A 301 -7.95 32.24 -18.93
N VAL A 302 -7.42 32.09 -17.72
CA VAL A 302 -8.12 31.62 -16.53
C VAL A 302 -8.44 32.77 -15.59
N GLY A 303 -9.73 33.09 -15.41
CA GLY A 303 -10.20 34.01 -14.38
C GLY A 303 -10.47 33.27 -13.07
N LEU A 304 -9.73 33.59 -12.00
CA LEU A 304 -9.94 33.03 -10.67
C LEU A 304 -10.94 33.91 -9.90
N HIS A 305 -12.13 33.38 -9.60
CA HIS A 305 -13.08 34.04 -8.70
C HIS A 305 -13.89 33.02 -7.90
N GLN A 306 -13.52 32.82 -6.63
CA GLN A 306 -14.42 32.71 -5.46
C GLN A 306 -13.57 32.47 -4.20
N ILE A 307 -13.68 33.38 -3.23
CA ILE A 307 -13.11 33.25 -1.87
C ILE A 307 -14.19 32.59 -1.01
N GLY A 308 -13.93 31.36 -0.56
CA GLY A 308 -14.83 30.54 0.29
C GLY A 308 -14.55 29.04 0.15
N GLU A 309 -14.56 28.30 1.28
CA GLU A 309 -14.29 26.86 1.49
C GLU A 309 -12.88 26.31 1.18
N GLU A 310 -12.49 25.21 1.83
CA GLU A 310 -11.10 24.71 1.93
C GLU A 310 -10.61 23.83 0.76
N GLN A 311 -11.49 23.29 -0.09
CA GLN A 311 -11.11 22.30 -1.12
C GLN A 311 -11.10 22.90 -2.54
N GLY A 312 -9.97 22.74 -3.25
CA GLY A 312 -9.78 23.14 -4.65
C GLY A 312 -10.19 22.05 -5.66
N GLY A 313 -10.37 22.43 -6.92
CA GLY A 313 -10.76 21.56 -8.03
C GLY A 313 -11.97 22.05 -8.83
N ILE A 314 -12.33 21.27 -9.86
CA ILE A 314 -13.54 21.48 -10.68
C ILE A 314 -14.68 20.65 -10.11
N ARG A 315 -15.82 21.27 -9.80
CA ARG A 315 -17.00 20.61 -9.27
C ARG A 315 -18.11 20.47 -10.31
N TRP A 316 -18.74 19.30 -10.35
CA TRP A 316 -19.95 19.05 -11.13
C TRP A 316 -21.00 18.36 -10.27
N SER A 317 -22.19 18.95 -10.19
CA SER A 317 -23.33 18.41 -9.46
C SER A 317 -24.48 18.13 -10.42
N LEU A 318 -25.04 16.91 -10.38
CA LEU A 318 -26.12 16.45 -11.27
C LEU A 318 -27.21 15.68 -10.49
N PRO A 319 -28.51 15.88 -10.81
CA PRO A 319 -29.61 15.10 -10.27
C PRO A 319 -29.83 13.80 -11.07
N LEU A 320 -29.32 12.66 -10.60
CA LEU A 320 -29.35 11.40 -11.37
C LEU A 320 -30.67 10.64 -11.18
N ALA A 321 -31.56 10.69 -12.18
CA ALA A 321 -32.87 10.05 -12.12
C ALA A 321 -32.83 8.54 -12.42
N GLN A 322 -31.83 8.08 -13.19
CA GLN A 322 -31.68 6.69 -13.63
C GLN A 322 -30.67 5.88 -12.80
N LEU A 323 -30.28 6.37 -11.62
CA LEU A 323 -29.30 5.70 -10.77
C LEU A 323 -29.94 4.54 -9.97
N ARG A 324 -31.21 4.70 -9.60
CA ARG A 324 -31.98 3.73 -8.81
C ARG A 324 -33.11 3.11 -9.65
N HIS A 325 -33.52 1.89 -9.31
CA HIS A 325 -34.70 1.24 -9.89
C HIS A 325 -36.00 1.99 -9.56
N TYR A 326 -36.07 2.60 -8.37
CA TYR A 326 -37.23 3.35 -7.90
C TYR A 326 -36.79 4.51 -6.99
N GLY A 327 -37.55 5.60 -7.00
CA GLY A 327 -37.33 6.80 -6.20
C GLY A 327 -37.11 8.07 -7.04
N GLY A 328 -36.98 9.20 -6.36
CA GLY A 328 -36.64 10.48 -7.01
C GLY A 328 -35.16 10.57 -7.40
N PRO A 329 -34.79 11.60 -8.21
CA PRO A 329 -33.40 11.81 -8.61
C PRO A 329 -32.45 11.93 -7.42
N VAL A 330 -31.29 11.30 -7.53
CA VAL A 330 -30.23 11.36 -6.51
C VAL A 330 -29.21 12.43 -6.91
N ASN A 331 -29.13 13.51 -6.13
CA ASN A 331 -28.12 14.53 -6.36
C ASN A 331 -26.73 13.96 -6.03
N ARG A 332 -25.83 14.00 -7.01
CA ARG A 332 -24.43 13.62 -6.86
C ARG A 332 -23.54 14.80 -7.24
N GLU A 333 -22.52 15.05 -6.43
CA GLU A 333 -21.48 16.02 -6.71
C GLU A 333 -20.12 15.31 -6.74
N ARG A 334 -19.31 15.64 -7.75
CA ARG A 334 -17.97 15.09 -7.95
C ARG A 334 -16.98 16.21 -8.21
N THR A 335 -15.72 15.98 -7.81
CA THR A 335 -14.62 16.94 -7.94
C THR A 335 -13.46 16.32 -8.70
N VAL A 336 -12.92 17.05 -9.68
CA VAL A 336 -11.67 16.72 -10.37
C VAL A 336 -10.51 17.52 -9.76
N ASN A 337 -9.51 16.81 -9.25
CA ASN A 337 -8.29 17.36 -8.63
C ASN A 337 -7.12 16.35 -8.73
N SER A 338 -5.92 16.76 -8.31
CA SER A 338 -4.69 15.98 -8.48
C SER A 338 -4.56 14.72 -7.61
N THR A 339 -5.38 14.58 -6.55
CA THR A 339 -5.14 13.59 -5.50
C THR A 339 -6.03 12.36 -5.59
N GLN A 340 -6.50 11.95 -6.78
CA GLN A 340 -7.45 10.82 -6.87
C GLN A 340 -6.79 9.43 -6.69
N ARG A 341 -5.54 9.27 -7.14
CA ARG A 341 -4.80 7.99 -7.13
C ARG A 341 -3.37 8.23 -6.66
N LEU A 342 -2.81 7.28 -5.91
CA LEU A 342 -1.48 7.36 -5.30
C LEU A 342 -0.61 6.19 -5.78
N THR A 343 0.61 6.46 -6.21
CA THR A 343 1.64 5.42 -6.33
C THR A 343 2.01 4.88 -4.94
N LEU A 344 2.67 3.71 -4.86
CA LEU A 344 3.16 3.19 -3.57
C LEU A 344 4.12 4.18 -2.87
N GLU A 345 4.90 4.93 -3.64
CA GLU A 345 5.79 5.97 -3.10
C GLU A 345 5.00 7.16 -2.53
N GLU A 346 4.01 7.68 -3.26
CA GLU A 346 3.14 8.76 -2.75
C GLU A 346 2.32 8.30 -1.54
N PHE A 347 1.82 7.06 -1.57
CA PHE A 347 1.14 6.44 -0.44
C PHE A 347 2.05 6.32 0.79
N SER A 348 3.35 6.05 0.61
CA SER A 348 4.29 6.02 1.74
C SER A 348 4.44 7.39 2.44
N GLN A 349 4.31 8.50 1.70
CA GLN A 349 4.33 9.85 2.25
C GLN A 349 3.01 10.17 2.97
N VAL A 350 1.87 9.77 2.41
CA VAL A 350 0.57 9.87 3.08
C VAL A 350 0.56 9.06 4.38
N PHE A 351 1.03 7.81 4.33
CA PHE A 351 1.14 6.95 5.50
C PHE A 351 2.06 7.55 6.57
N LEU A 352 3.20 8.12 6.19
CA LEU A 352 4.07 8.86 7.11
C LEU A 352 3.35 10.05 7.76
N GLY A 353 2.55 10.80 7.00
CA GLY A 353 1.74 11.90 7.52
C GLY A 353 0.70 11.42 8.54
N ALA A 354 -0.02 10.35 8.22
CA ALA A 354 -1.01 9.72 9.11
C ALA A 354 -0.35 9.16 10.38
N PHE A 355 0.82 8.55 10.24
CA PHE A 355 1.57 8.00 11.36
C PHE A 355 2.07 9.09 12.31
N LEU A 356 2.70 10.15 11.78
CA LEU A 356 3.21 11.27 12.58
C LEU A 356 2.08 12.08 13.24
N HIS A 357 0.89 12.15 12.64
CA HIS A 357 -0.27 12.74 13.32
C HIS A 357 -0.52 12.09 14.68
N GLY A 358 -0.32 10.77 14.75
CA GLY A 358 -0.46 9.99 15.97
C GLY A 358 0.52 10.34 17.09
N TRP A 359 1.53 11.18 16.83
CA TRP A 359 2.47 11.67 17.84
C TRP A 359 2.07 13.04 18.41
N GLY A 360 0.89 13.56 18.06
CA GLY A 360 0.40 14.85 18.56
C GLY A 360 1.30 16.02 18.17
N ASP A 361 1.53 16.95 19.12
CA ASP A 361 2.34 18.14 18.90
C ASP A 361 3.78 17.83 18.45
N ILE A 362 4.37 16.74 18.95
CA ILE A 362 5.71 16.28 18.56
C ILE A 362 5.75 15.94 17.07
N GLY A 363 4.66 15.35 16.56
CA GLY A 363 4.49 15.01 15.14
C GLY A 363 4.43 16.23 14.21
N THR A 364 4.19 17.44 14.75
CA THR A 364 4.13 18.67 13.96
C THR A 364 5.52 19.16 13.51
N GLU A 365 6.58 18.82 14.27
CA GLU A 365 8.00 19.03 13.94
C GLU A 365 8.49 18.04 12.86
N THR A 366 7.80 18.10 11.72
CA THR A 366 7.84 17.11 10.64
C THR A 366 9.27 16.72 10.24
N PHE A 367 10.18 17.69 10.07
CA PHE A 367 11.55 17.42 9.63
C PHE A 367 12.43 16.79 10.71
N ALA A 368 12.28 17.20 11.96
CA ALA A 368 12.98 16.59 13.08
C ALA A 368 12.57 15.13 13.24
N MET A 369 11.26 14.86 13.15
CA MET A 369 10.73 13.50 13.25
C MET A 369 11.13 12.61 12.07
N ILE A 370 11.16 13.15 10.85
CA ILE A 370 11.67 12.43 9.67
C ILE A 370 13.13 12.00 9.86
N ARG A 371 13.97 12.90 10.38
CA ARG A 371 15.38 12.59 10.68
C ARG A 371 15.48 11.54 11.77
N TRP A 372 14.63 11.62 12.78
CA TRP A 372 14.57 10.66 13.87
C TRP A 372 14.21 9.24 13.39
N VAL A 373 13.13 9.10 12.61
CA VAL A 373 12.70 7.80 12.05
C VAL A 373 13.80 7.19 11.18
N LYS A 374 14.50 8.00 10.39
CA LYS A 374 15.65 7.56 9.60
C LYS A 374 16.78 6.97 10.46
N ASN A 375 17.09 7.58 11.60
CA ASN A 375 18.12 7.09 12.52
C ASN A 375 17.69 5.78 13.19
N VAL A 376 16.41 5.66 13.58
CA VAL A 376 15.83 4.42 14.09
C VAL A 376 15.96 3.29 13.07
N HIS A 377 15.62 3.56 11.81
CA HIS A 377 15.77 2.56 10.74
C HIS A 377 17.23 2.08 10.63
N ARG A 378 18.21 3.00 10.62
CA ARG A 378 19.64 2.64 10.57
C ARG A 378 20.09 1.81 11.77
N ALA A 379 19.61 2.12 12.97
CA ALA A 379 19.91 1.34 14.18
C ALA A 379 19.34 -0.09 14.09
N LEU A 380 18.10 -0.23 13.63
CA LEU A 380 17.47 -1.54 13.40
C LEU A 380 18.20 -2.34 12.31
N LEU A 381 18.65 -1.72 11.22
CA LEU A 381 19.49 -2.38 10.20
C LEU A 381 20.80 -2.90 10.77
N THR A 382 21.46 -2.10 11.61
CA THR A 382 22.74 -2.47 12.26
C THR A 382 22.54 -3.67 13.19
N LEU A 383 21.49 -3.65 14.01
CA LEU A 383 21.09 -4.77 14.87
C LEU A 383 20.77 -6.01 14.03
N ALA A 384 20.03 -5.81 12.94
CA ALA A 384 19.67 -6.87 12.02
C ALA A 384 20.94 -7.51 11.44
N GLU A 385 21.89 -6.75 10.90
CA GLU A 385 23.15 -7.28 10.38
C GLU A 385 23.99 -8.03 11.44
N GLN A 386 24.03 -7.53 12.67
CA GLN A 386 24.74 -8.20 13.77
C GLN A 386 24.10 -9.55 14.14
N LYS A 387 22.76 -9.62 14.20
CA LYS A 387 22.02 -10.84 14.55
C LYS A 387 21.80 -11.80 13.36
N LEU A 388 21.74 -11.29 12.12
CA LEU A 388 21.43 -12.03 10.87
C LEU A 388 22.65 -12.61 10.15
N LYS A 389 23.89 -12.37 10.59
CA LYS A 389 25.08 -13.09 10.06
C LYS A 389 24.98 -14.63 10.18
N SER A 390 23.98 -15.13 10.92
CA SER A 390 23.70 -16.56 11.13
C SER A 390 22.44 -17.09 10.39
N MET A 391 21.80 -16.31 9.51
CA MET A 391 20.45 -16.59 8.98
C MET A 391 20.38 -16.70 7.45
N SER A 392 19.33 -17.33 6.92
CA SER A 392 19.07 -17.44 5.47
C SER A 392 18.61 -16.11 4.84
N GLU A 393 18.95 -15.89 3.56
CA GLU A 393 18.63 -14.65 2.80
C GLU A 393 17.15 -14.27 2.84
N ASN A 394 16.24 -15.24 2.84
CA ASN A 394 14.79 -15.03 2.84
C ASN A 394 14.25 -14.39 4.14
N LEU A 395 14.93 -14.59 5.27
CA LEU A 395 14.52 -13.98 6.54
C LEU A 395 15.06 -12.55 6.65
N ARG A 396 16.22 -12.28 6.02
CA ARG A 396 16.76 -10.92 5.85
C ARG A 396 15.85 -10.06 4.98
N SER A 397 15.31 -10.60 3.88
CA SER A 397 14.38 -9.86 3.00
C SER A 397 13.05 -9.52 3.67
N ASN A 398 12.55 -10.38 4.57
CA ASN A 398 11.31 -10.13 5.31
C ASN A 398 11.47 -9.06 6.41
N VAL A 399 12.65 -8.96 7.02
CA VAL A 399 12.98 -7.88 7.97
C VAL A 399 12.92 -6.50 7.29
N MET A 400 13.25 -6.45 6.00
CA MET A 400 13.23 -5.24 5.15
C MET A 400 11.90 -5.02 4.41
N ALA A 401 10.82 -5.67 4.85
CA ALA A 401 9.48 -5.56 4.26
C ALA A 401 8.39 -5.37 5.33
N CYS A 402 8.61 -4.42 6.26
CA CYS A 402 7.65 -4.05 7.30
C CYS A 402 7.08 -2.65 7.09
N TRP A 403 6.10 -2.25 7.91
CA TRP A 403 5.53 -0.90 7.85
C TRP A 403 6.57 0.20 8.16
N LEU A 404 7.64 -0.10 8.91
CA LEU A 404 8.75 0.83 9.14
C LEU A 404 9.49 1.15 7.83
N ASP A 405 9.62 0.20 6.91
CA ASP A 405 10.25 0.44 5.60
C ASP A 405 9.44 1.41 4.76
N LEU A 406 8.10 1.40 4.86
CA LEU A 406 7.27 2.44 4.22
C LEU A 406 7.49 3.80 4.84
N LEU A 407 7.55 3.90 6.16
CA LEU A 407 7.84 5.17 6.83
C LEU A 407 9.20 5.70 6.37
N PHE A 408 10.21 4.84 6.30
CA PHE A 408 11.53 5.20 5.83
C PHE A 408 11.53 5.68 4.38
N LYS A 409 10.85 4.97 3.46
CA LYS A 409 10.69 5.43 2.07
C LYS A 409 10.02 6.80 2.01
N GLY A 410 8.94 7.00 2.76
CA GLY A 410 8.27 8.30 2.86
C GLY A 410 9.21 9.39 3.40
N CYS A 411 10.05 9.06 4.39
CA CYS A 411 11.06 9.97 4.92
C CYS A 411 12.11 10.35 3.86
N GLU A 412 12.62 9.38 3.09
CA GLU A 412 13.60 9.63 2.04
C GLU A 412 13.05 10.54 0.95
N THR A 413 11.85 10.27 0.43
CA THR A 413 11.24 11.10 -0.61
C THR A 413 10.98 12.52 -0.10
N CYS A 414 10.50 12.68 1.13
CA CYS A 414 10.32 14.00 1.75
C CYS A 414 11.64 14.79 1.87
N LEU A 415 12.73 14.13 2.29
CA LEU A 415 14.04 14.75 2.42
C LEU A 415 14.65 15.14 1.06
N GLN A 416 14.44 14.31 0.02
CA GLN A 416 14.88 14.61 -1.34
C GLN A 416 14.14 15.81 -1.92
N ALA A 417 12.81 15.85 -1.79
CA ALA A 417 11.99 16.96 -2.26
C ALA A 417 12.36 18.31 -1.63
N CYS A 418 12.79 18.31 -0.37
CA CYS A 418 13.25 19.53 0.28
C CYS A 418 14.55 20.09 -0.32
N LYS A 419 15.39 19.23 -0.90
CA LYS A 419 16.59 19.68 -1.61
C LYS A 419 16.26 20.25 -2.99
N THR A 420 15.22 19.73 -3.64
CA THR A 420 14.80 20.15 -4.99
C THR A 420 13.79 21.29 -4.98
N GLY A 421 13.23 21.64 -3.81
CA GLY A 421 12.19 22.65 -3.67
C GLY A 421 10.79 22.16 -4.06
N ASP A 422 10.59 20.85 -4.19
CA ASP A 422 9.29 20.26 -4.54
C ASP A 422 8.33 20.31 -3.34
N GLY A 423 7.16 20.93 -3.55
CA GLY A 423 6.10 21.06 -2.56
C GLY A 423 5.18 19.84 -2.45
N SER A 424 5.26 18.88 -3.38
CA SER A 424 4.33 17.75 -3.45
C SER A 424 4.27 16.90 -2.18
N PRO A 425 5.38 16.59 -1.47
CA PRO A 425 5.29 15.76 -0.26
C PRO A 425 4.62 16.46 0.91
N LYS A 426 4.68 17.80 0.97
CA LYS A 426 3.98 18.56 2.02
C LYS A 426 2.46 18.41 1.90
N GLN A 427 1.94 18.36 0.67
CA GLN A 427 0.51 18.13 0.43
C GLN A 427 0.10 16.72 0.83
N LEU A 428 0.89 15.70 0.44
CA LEU A 428 0.62 14.30 0.77
C LEU A 428 0.71 14.02 2.28
N LEU A 429 1.68 14.62 2.98
CA LEU A 429 1.76 14.54 4.44
C LEU A 429 0.53 15.15 5.12
N ARG A 430 0.05 16.31 4.65
CA ARG A 430 -1.17 16.95 5.16
C ARG A 430 -2.41 16.11 4.90
N LEU A 431 -2.50 15.50 3.73
CA LEU A 431 -3.57 14.57 3.38
C LEU A 431 -3.61 13.39 4.36
N GLY A 432 -2.48 12.75 4.62
CA GLY A 432 -2.37 11.67 5.60
C GLY A 432 -2.81 12.09 7.01
N ARG A 433 -2.37 13.26 7.48
CA ARG A 433 -2.77 13.81 8.78
C ARG A 433 -4.28 14.01 8.91
N ARG A 434 -4.93 14.51 7.85
CA ARG A 434 -6.38 14.78 7.85
C ARG A 434 -7.21 13.53 8.12
N TYR A 435 -6.75 12.38 7.63
CA TYR A 435 -7.49 11.12 7.69
C TYR A 435 -6.89 10.11 8.70
N ALA A 436 -5.89 10.52 9.49
CA ALA A 436 -5.10 9.61 10.32
C ALA A 436 -5.94 8.76 11.28
N GLU A 437 -6.85 9.40 12.02
CA GLU A 437 -7.71 8.74 13.00
C GLU A 437 -8.70 7.76 12.34
N VAL A 438 -9.24 8.11 11.18
CA VAL A 438 -10.17 7.24 10.43
C VAL A 438 -9.43 6.08 9.77
N PHE A 439 -8.25 6.34 9.21
CA PHE A 439 -7.49 5.37 8.43
C PHE A 439 -6.72 4.40 9.30
N LEU A 440 -5.94 4.89 10.27
CA LEU A 440 -5.09 4.08 11.14
C LEU A 440 -5.75 3.77 12.48
N GLY A 441 -6.60 4.65 13.00
CA GLY A 441 -7.19 4.55 14.34
C GLY A 441 -6.48 5.47 15.32
N GLU A 442 -6.94 5.48 16.57
CA GLU A 442 -6.25 6.22 17.63
C GLU A 442 -5.01 5.43 18.10
N PRO A 443 -3.80 6.04 18.05
CA PRO A 443 -2.63 5.43 18.66
C PRO A 443 -2.70 5.54 20.18
N PRO A 444 -2.14 4.57 20.94
CA PRO A 444 -1.91 4.73 22.37
C PRO A 444 -1.12 5.99 22.67
N SER A 445 -1.53 6.69 23.73
CA SER A 445 -0.88 7.90 24.24
C SER A 445 0.62 7.71 24.52
N THR A 446 1.03 6.48 24.81
CA THR A 446 2.41 6.10 25.10
C THR A 446 3.28 5.89 23.85
N TRP A 447 2.76 6.05 22.63
CA TRP A 447 3.47 5.68 21.39
C TRP A 447 4.41 6.73 20.73
N PRO A 448 4.45 8.02 21.11
CA PRO A 448 5.50 8.92 20.62
C PRO A 448 6.89 8.29 20.77
N TYR A 449 7.75 8.46 19.75
CA TYR A 449 9.07 7.83 19.70
C TYR A 449 9.05 6.29 19.88
N PHE A 450 8.04 5.62 19.32
CA PHE A 450 7.80 4.17 19.48
C PHE A 450 7.62 3.72 20.95
N GLY A 451 7.25 4.66 21.84
CA GLY A 451 7.12 4.44 23.27
C GLY A 451 8.43 4.29 24.03
N LEU A 452 9.54 4.78 23.45
CA LEU A 452 10.81 4.93 24.15
C LEU A 452 10.82 6.12 25.12
N SER A 453 9.99 7.12 24.91
CA SER A 453 9.86 8.27 25.81
C SER A 453 9.26 7.89 27.16
N THR A 454 8.56 6.77 27.27
CA THR A 454 7.85 6.34 28.49
C THR A 454 8.69 5.39 29.34
N GLY A 455 8.69 5.62 30.66
CA GLY A 455 9.33 4.74 31.66
C GLY A 455 10.86 4.69 31.55
N GLY A 456 11.49 5.75 31.02
CA GLY A 456 12.94 5.89 30.97
C GLY A 456 13.71 4.87 30.13
N ALA A 457 13.03 4.07 29.30
CA ALA A 457 13.62 3.06 28.41
C ALA A 457 14.68 3.63 27.45
N PHE A 458 14.67 4.94 27.24
CA PHE A 458 15.66 5.66 26.46
C PHE A 458 17.04 5.76 27.15
N VAL A 459 17.10 5.72 28.48
CA VAL A 459 18.35 5.88 29.24
C VAL A 459 19.29 4.70 29.02
N SER A 460 18.78 3.48 29.06
CA SER A 460 19.54 2.28 28.69
C SER A 460 19.98 2.23 27.22
N CYS A 461 19.48 3.11 26.34
CA CYS A 461 19.96 3.23 24.97
C CYS A 461 21.25 4.07 24.84
N ALA A 462 21.68 4.75 25.90
CA ALA A 462 22.88 5.57 25.89
C ALA A 462 24.16 4.72 25.84
N GLY A 463 25.18 5.20 25.12
CA GLY A 463 26.41 4.44 24.88
C GLY A 463 27.30 4.26 26.11
N THR A 464 27.33 5.25 27.00
CA THR A 464 28.14 5.23 28.23
C THR A 464 27.35 5.72 29.44
N GLU A 465 27.86 5.44 30.65
CA GLU A 465 27.29 5.98 31.90
C GLU A 465 27.25 7.52 31.92
N ASP A 466 28.24 8.18 31.31
CA ASP A 466 28.28 9.63 31.18
C ASP A 466 27.16 10.14 30.28
N ASP A 467 26.89 9.44 29.18
CA ASP A 467 25.80 9.78 28.26
C ASP A 467 24.43 9.63 28.93
N ARG A 468 24.25 8.61 29.79
CA ARG A 468 23.05 8.45 30.63
C ARG A 468 22.84 9.66 31.53
N ILE A 469 23.89 10.11 32.22
CA ILE A 469 23.84 11.28 33.10
C ILE A 469 23.50 12.53 32.30
N GLN A 470 24.11 12.71 31.13
CA GLN A 470 23.85 13.88 30.28
C GLN A 470 22.39 13.94 29.82
N ILE A 471 21.83 12.82 29.36
CA ILE A 471 20.41 12.71 28.98
C ILE A 471 19.50 13.07 30.16
N LEU A 472 19.79 12.53 31.35
CA LEU A 472 19.01 12.80 32.55
C LEU A 472 19.15 14.25 33.04
N ARG A 473 20.29 14.92 32.85
CA ARG A 473 20.47 16.35 33.18
C ARG A 473 19.66 17.24 32.26
N GLU A 474 19.63 16.93 30.97
CA GLU A 474 18.80 17.66 29.99
C GLU A 474 17.30 17.46 30.30
N ALA A 475 16.88 16.24 30.65
CA ALA A 475 15.52 16.00 31.15
C ALA A 475 15.26 16.76 32.48
N ALA A 476 16.23 16.81 33.39
CA ALA A 476 16.07 17.54 34.64
C ALA A 476 15.92 19.06 34.44
N ALA A 477 16.54 19.63 33.40
CA ALA A 477 16.52 21.07 33.15
C ALA A 477 15.09 21.64 32.99
N SER A 478 14.19 20.88 32.36
CA SER A 478 12.79 21.29 32.15
C SER A 478 11.86 21.01 33.33
N LEU A 479 12.32 20.30 34.37
CA LEU A 479 11.49 19.98 35.53
C LEU A 479 11.38 21.19 36.49
N PRO A 480 10.21 21.45 37.10
CA PRO A 480 9.98 22.62 37.95
C PRO A 480 10.64 22.57 39.33
N HIS A 481 11.38 21.49 39.64
CA HIS A 481 12.03 21.28 40.93
C HIS A 481 13.33 22.09 41.08
N GLN A 482 13.65 22.50 42.32
CA GLN A 482 14.91 23.17 42.63
C GLN A 482 16.10 22.21 42.48
N PRO A 483 17.33 22.70 42.18
CA PRO A 483 18.52 21.86 42.09
C PRO A 483 18.79 21.02 43.34
N SER A 484 18.37 21.52 44.51
CA SER A 484 18.48 20.83 45.78
C SER A 484 17.41 19.75 45.99
N GLN A 485 16.40 19.62 45.13
CA GLN A 485 15.33 18.65 45.34
C GLN A 485 15.51 17.39 44.50
N MET A 486 16.59 17.31 43.71
CA MET A 486 16.77 16.29 42.69
C MET A 486 18.20 15.76 42.64
N PHE A 487 18.34 14.46 42.38
CA PHE A 487 19.62 13.85 42.02
C PHE A 487 19.44 12.76 40.99
N ILE A 488 20.54 12.39 40.34
CA ILE A 488 20.63 11.26 39.43
C ILE A 488 21.35 10.13 40.16
N ARG A 489 20.79 8.92 40.10
CA ARG A 489 21.46 7.67 40.49
C ARG A 489 21.82 6.91 39.22
N VAL A 490 23.04 6.39 39.14
CA VAL A 490 23.54 5.61 38.01
C VAL A 490 24.12 4.31 38.51
N ARG A 491 23.81 3.21 37.83
CA ARG A 491 24.41 1.90 38.05
C ARG A 491 25.77 1.86 37.35
N HIS A 492 26.80 1.52 38.12
CA HIS A 492 28.18 1.35 37.68
C HIS A 492 28.58 -0.13 37.77
N GLU A 493 29.11 -0.67 36.67
CA GLU A 493 29.58 -2.05 36.61
C GLU A 493 31.11 -2.08 36.56
N LEU A 494 31.72 -2.62 37.62
CA LEU A 494 33.16 -2.76 37.71
C LEU A 494 33.57 -4.21 37.42
N ALA A 495 34.51 -4.39 36.48
CA ALA A 495 35.00 -5.71 36.11
C ALA A 495 35.59 -6.47 37.32
N GLY A 496 35.06 -7.66 37.60
CA GLY A 496 35.48 -8.50 38.73
C GLY A 496 34.64 -8.33 40.01
N VAL A 497 33.69 -7.39 40.06
CA VAL A 497 32.73 -7.24 41.17
C VAL A 497 31.39 -7.87 40.77
N ALA A 498 30.90 -8.84 41.56
CA ALA A 498 29.66 -9.56 41.25
C ALA A 498 28.39 -8.74 41.53
N THR A 499 28.46 -7.71 42.37
CA THR A 499 27.33 -6.86 42.75
C THR A 499 27.37 -5.51 42.02
N PRO A 500 26.23 -5.01 41.51
CA PRO A 500 26.17 -3.71 40.85
C PRO A 500 26.37 -2.59 41.87
N LEU A 501 27.28 -1.65 41.57
CA LEU A 501 27.53 -0.46 42.38
C LEU A 501 26.65 0.69 41.89
N TYR A 502 26.32 1.64 42.77
CA TYR A 502 25.58 2.84 42.39
C TYR A 502 26.34 4.12 42.70
N GLU A 503 26.33 5.04 41.76
CA GLU A 503 26.96 6.35 41.84
C GLU A 503 25.90 7.45 41.69
N TYR A 504 26.25 8.66 42.12
CA TYR A 504 25.31 9.77 42.17
C TYR A 504 25.84 10.99 41.46
N ALA A 505 24.94 11.77 40.86
CA ALA A 505 25.26 13.02 40.21
C ALA A 505 24.16 14.06 40.45
N THR A 506 24.51 15.35 40.40
CA THR A 506 23.49 16.40 40.44
C THR A 506 22.72 16.46 39.12
N ALA A 507 21.39 16.53 39.23
CA ALA A 507 20.49 16.65 38.08
C ALA A 507 20.52 18.06 37.46
N LYS A 508 20.69 19.10 38.30
CA LYS A 508 20.90 20.49 37.91
C LYS A 508 22.22 21.02 38.50
N PRO A 509 22.86 22.03 37.90
CA PRO A 509 24.08 22.59 38.46
C PRO A 509 23.77 23.34 39.75
N MET A 510 24.61 23.16 40.77
CA MET A 510 24.44 23.79 42.08
C MET A 510 25.35 25.00 42.21
N ALA A 511 24.89 26.03 42.92
CA ALA A 511 25.72 27.18 43.23
C ALA A 511 26.91 26.76 44.12
N ARG A 512 28.09 27.28 43.80
CA ARG A 512 29.28 27.23 44.66
C ARG A 512 29.91 28.62 44.77
N ASP A 513 30.54 28.84 45.91
CA ASP A 513 31.35 30.03 46.16
C ASP A 513 32.57 30.00 45.25
N SER A 514 32.72 31.00 44.39
CA SER A 514 33.95 31.16 43.62
C SER A 514 34.94 32.04 44.35
N SER A 515 36.22 31.81 44.10
CA SER A 515 37.30 32.71 44.52
C SER A 515 37.32 34.04 43.71
N LYS A 516 36.42 34.21 42.72
CA LYS A 516 36.29 35.42 41.92
C LYS A 516 35.21 36.33 42.53
N ARG A 517 35.59 37.56 42.83
CA ARG A 517 34.68 38.59 43.37
C ARG A 517 34.16 39.46 42.23
N ARG A 518 32.89 39.84 42.30
CA ARG A 518 32.33 40.94 41.50
C ARG A 518 33.00 42.25 41.92
N ASN A 519 32.86 43.31 41.11
CA ASN A 519 33.44 44.63 41.40
C ASN A 519 32.94 45.24 42.74
N ASP A 520 31.84 44.73 43.29
CA ASP A 520 31.26 45.11 44.59
C ASP A 520 31.80 44.28 45.78
N GLY A 521 32.75 43.36 45.55
CA GLY A 521 33.34 42.50 46.57
C GLY A 521 32.53 41.23 46.91
N SER A 522 31.31 41.08 46.38
CA SER A 522 30.50 39.87 46.53
C SER A 522 31.06 38.72 45.70
N LEU A 523 30.97 37.49 46.21
CA LEU A 523 31.46 36.30 45.50
C LEU A 523 30.57 36.06 44.27
N GLN A 524 31.16 35.87 43.09
CA GLN A 524 30.39 35.49 41.90
C GLN A 524 30.00 34.01 42.06
N PRO A 525 28.71 33.65 42.13
CA PRO A 525 28.33 32.26 42.22
C PRO A 525 28.72 31.57 40.90
N ILE A 526 29.52 30.52 41.00
CA ILE A 526 29.76 29.60 39.88
C ILE A 526 28.77 28.47 40.05
N HIS A 527 28.10 28.07 38.97
CA HIS A 527 27.23 26.90 38.99
C HIS A 527 28.01 25.73 38.39
N ALA A 528 28.15 24.64 39.15
CA ALA A 528 28.86 23.44 38.71
C ALA A 528 28.03 22.19 39.05
N HIS A 529 28.18 21.16 38.23
CA HIS A 529 27.65 19.84 38.56
C HIS A 529 28.57 19.13 39.55
N ARG A 530 28.00 18.22 40.34
CA ARG A 530 28.75 17.40 41.30
C ARG A 530 28.51 15.92 41.06
N ARG A 531 29.53 15.09 41.31
CA ARG A 531 29.48 13.64 41.23
C ARG A 531 30.02 12.99 42.51
N TRP A 532 29.40 11.88 42.89
CA TRP A 532 29.82 11.03 44.00
C TRP A 532 30.14 9.65 43.45
N ILE A 533 31.44 9.36 43.37
CA ILE A 533 32.00 8.17 42.68
C ILE A 533 32.55 7.22 43.73
N TYR A 534 32.41 5.92 43.51
CA TYR A 534 32.94 4.91 44.41
C TYR A 534 34.48 4.91 44.38
N GLY A 535 35.11 5.09 45.54
CA GLY A 535 36.58 5.13 45.69
C GLY A 535 37.20 3.89 46.33
N GLY A 536 36.44 2.81 46.54
CA GLY A 536 36.94 1.52 47.03
C GLY A 536 37.02 1.38 48.55
N SER A 537 36.43 2.32 49.31
CA SER A 537 36.49 2.29 50.77
C SER A 537 35.27 1.57 51.38
N LYS A 538 35.45 0.94 52.56
CA LYS A 538 34.31 0.39 53.31
C LYS A 538 33.42 1.52 53.79
N VAL A 539 32.16 1.52 53.35
CA VAL A 539 31.11 2.29 54.03
C VAL A 539 30.98 1.67 55.42
N ARG A 540 31.36 2.41 56.47
CA ARG A 540 31.12 1.94 57.84
C ARG A 540 29.62 1.86 58.02
N ALA A 541 29.09 0.66 58.29
CA ALA A 541 27.72 0.46 58.74
C ALA A 541 27.57 1.15 60.10
N HIS A 542 27.22 2.44 60.07
CA HIS A 542 26.84 3.18 61.27
C HIS A 542 25.37 2.87 61.51
N THR A 543 25.10 1.70 62.10
CA THR A 543 23.80 1.38 62.65
C THR A 543 23.49 2.40 63.74
N ASN A 544 22.48 3.22 63.49
CA ASN A 544 21.95 4.29 64.33
C ASN A 544 22.86 5.51 64.48
N ASP A 545 22.66 6.53 63.65
CA ASP A 545 23.01 7.88 64.09
C ASP A 545 22.17 8.97 63.44
N ASN A 546 21.51 9.77 64.28
CA ASN A 546 21.00 11.11 63.91
C ASN A 546 22.10 12.00 63.29
N GLU A 547 23.37 11.62 63.47
CA GLU A 547 24.54 12.22 62.84
C GLU A 547 24.60 11.99 61.32
N TYR A 548 24.09 10.86 60.80
CA TYR A 548 23.97 10.63 59.35
C TYR A 548 23.06 11.68 58.71
N TYR A 549 21.87 11.88 59.27
CA TYR A 549 20.93 12.90 58.79
C TYR A 549 21.47 14.32 58.99
N ARG A 550 22.13 14.62 60.13
CA ARG A 550 22.82 15.90 60.34
C ARG A 550 23.92 16.16 59.30
N ARG A 551 24.67 15.14 58.89
CA ARG A 551 25.74 15.26 57.90
C ARG A 551 25.21 15.30 56.48
N LEU A 552 24.13 14.57 56.16
CA LEU A 552 23.39 14.72 54.91
C LEU A 552 22.79 16.12 54.80
N ILE A 553 22.24 16.67 55.89
CA ILE A 553 21.87 18.10 56.02
C ILE A 553 23.08 19.02 55.83
N THR A 554 24.30 18.60 56.18
CA THR A 554 25.50 19.46 56.06
C THR A 554 26.09 19.41 54.64
N VAL A 555 26.04 18.25 53.97
CA VAL A 555 26.53 18.02 52.60
C VAL A 555 25.50 18.46 51.55
N PHE A 556 24.21 18.37 51.91
CA PHE A 556 23.04 18.71 51.09
C PHE A 556 22.08 19.69 51.82
N PRO A 557 22.57 20.87 52.29
CA PRO A 557 21.82 21.77 53.20
C PRO A 557 20.60 22.45 52.60
N GLU A 558 20.49 22.46 51.28
CA GLU A 558 19.37 23.09 50.58
C GLU A 558 18.24 22.09 50.28
N ILE A 559 18.51 20.79 50.40
CA ILE A 559 17.56 19.71 50.17
C ILE A 559 16.60 19.59 51.36
N VAL A 560 17.14 19.82 52.57
CA VAL A 560 16.38 19.71 53.82
C VAL A 560 15.61 21.00 54.16
N ARG A 561 16.11 22.18 53.78
CA ARG A 561 15.40 23.44 54.01
C ARG A 561 14.03 23.53 53.32
N GLY A 562 13.82 22.81 52.22
CA GLY A 562 12.52 22.73 51.53
C GLY A 562 11.54 21.70 52.09
N SER A 563 11.91 20.91 53.10
CA SER A 563 11.12 19.75 53.57
C SER A 563 10.26 20.00 54.83
N GLY A 564 10.31 21.20 55.41
CA GLY A 564 9.43 21.60 56.51
C GLY A 564 9.57 20.81 57.82
N VAL A 565 10.61 20.00 57.99
CA VAL A 565 10.78 19.15 59.18
C VAL A 565 11.41 19.94 60.33
N SER A 566 10.65 20.19 61.39
CA SER A 566 11.12 20.69 62.68
C SER A 566 11.38 19.52 63.64
N SER A 567 12.66 19.27 63.95
CA SER A 567 13.24 18.43 65.03
C SER A 567 12.75 16.98 65.20
N PRO A 568 13.62 15.96 65.22
CA PRO A 568 13.20 14.58 65.42
C PRO A 568 12.86 14.30 66.89
N ALA A 569 11.64 13.82 67.15
CA ALA A 569 11.24 13.21 68.41
C ALA A 569 11.78 11.77 68.48
N VAL A 570 12.41 11.45 69.61
CA VAL A 570 12.98 10.13 69.95
C VAL A 570 11.84 9.11 70.14
N VAL A 571 11.95 7.95 69.49
CA VAL A 571 11.19 6.75 69.87
C VAL A 571 12.18 5.59 69.98
N GLU A 572 12.30 5.09 71.21
CA GLU A 572 13.02 3.89 71.59
C GLU A 572 12.16 2.65 71.28
N THR A 573 12.74 1.62 70.67
CA THR A 573 12.56 0.20 71.05
C THR A 573 13.48 -0.68 70.21
N ASN A 574 14.13 -1.65 70.87
CA ASN A 574 15.28 -2.44 70.37
C ASN A 574 14.91 -3.73 69.60
N GLU A 575 13.65 -3.98 69.25
CA GLU A 575 13.22 -5.31 68.76
C GLU A 575 13.11 -5.47 67.23
N GLN A 576 13.52 -4.48 66.44
CA GLN A 576 13.62 -4.63 64.97
C GLN A 576 15.07 -4.54 64.43
N MET A 577 16.07 -4.50 65.32
CA MET A 577 17.49 -4.38 64.95
C MET A 577 18.14 -5.71 64.52
N ASP A 578 17.58 -6.86 64.88
CA ASP A 578 18.20 -8.16 64.60
C ASP A 578 17.83 -8.74 63.21
N THR A 579 16.78 -8.20 62.57
CA THR A 579 16.30 -8.69 61.28
C THR A 579 16.89 -7.95 60.07
N LEU A 580 17.58 -6.83 60.28
CA LEU A 580 18.14 -6.00 59.20
C LEU A 580 19.67 -6.14 59.01
N SER A 581 20.36 -6.96 59.82
CA SER A 581 21.79 -7.24 59.62
C SER A 581 22.08 -8.24 58.49
N LYS A 582 21.04 -8.74 57.78
CA LYS A 582 21.18 -9.83 56.80
C LYS A 582 21.04 -9.43 55.32
N CYS A 583 20.77 -8.17 55.00
CA CYS A 583 20.70 -7.71 53.60
C CYS A 583 21.69 -6.56 53.35
N SER A 584 22.93 -6.91 53.10
CA SER A 584 23.80 -6.14 52.20
C SER A 584 24.83 -7.12 51.65
N ALA A 585 24.82 -7.31 50.34
CA ALA A 585 25.81 -8.14 49.68
C ALA A 585 27.16 -7.42 49.73
N PHE A 586 27.96 -7.73 50.75
CA PHE A 586 29.33 -7.27 50.85
C PHE A 586 30.19 -8.00 49.82
N ILE A 587 31.09 -7.26 49.16
CA ILE A 587 32.26 -7.84 48.50
C ILE A 587 32.99 -8.67 49.56
N SER A 588 33.25 -9.95 49.25
CA SER A 588 33.88 -10.87 50.21
C SER A 588 35.26 -10.34 50.62
N LYS A 589 35.72 -10.67 51.84
CA LYS A 589 37.03 -10.23 52.34
C LYS A 589 38.21 -10.65 51.43
N ASP A 590 38.02 -11.65 50.56
CA ASP A 590 39.06 -12.15 49.66
C ASP A 590 39.14 -11.39 48.32
N ASP A 591 38.04 -10.78 47.86
CA ASP A 591 38.02 -9.93 46.65
C ASP A 591 38.60 -8.51 46.89
N ASP A 592 38.61 -8.07 48.15
CA ASP A 592 38.95 -6.73 48.65
C ASP A 592 40.43 -6.35 48.43
N ARG A 593 41.35 -7.31 48.28
CA ARG A 593 42.81 -7.04 48.10
C ARG A 593 43.27 -6.95 46.64
N THR A 594 42.62 -7.66 45.74
CA THR A 594 43.00 -7.72 44.31
C THR A 594 42.30 -6.65 43.48
N LEU A 595 41.11 -6.20 43.87
CA LEU A 595 40.31 -5.23 43.11
C LEU A 595 40.51 -3.78 43.58
N LEU A 596 40.95 -3.54 44.83
CA LEU A 596 41.15 -2.19 45.38
C LEU A 596 42.08 -1.30 44.54
N PRO A 597 43.24 -1.77 44.02
CA PRO A 597 44.08 -0.96 43.15
C PRO A 597 43.40 -0.57 41.84
N VAL A 598 42.53 -1.44 41.31
CA VAL A 598 41.74 -1.18 40.09
C VAL A 598 40.67 -0.13 40.36
N VAL A 599 40.00 -0.20 41.51
CA VAL A 599 39.00 0.79 41.95
C VAL A 599 39.64 2.16 42.20
N GLU A 600 40.76 2.21 42.92
CA GLU A 600 41.47 3.47 43.18
C GLU A 600 42.00 4.12 41.90
N ALA A 601 42.51 3.31 40.96
CA ALA A 601 42.94 3.80 39.65
C ALA A 601 41.76 4.36 38.85
N ASN A 602 40.63 3.64 38.82
CA ASN A 602 39.40 4.07 38.16
C ASN A 602 38.87 5.40 38.75
N PHE A 603 38.84 5.52 40.08
CA PHE A 603 38.43 6.74 40.77
C PHE A 603 39.35 7.92 40.43
N ARG A 604 40.67 7.74 40.44
CA ARG A 604 41.63 8.83 40.13
C ARG A 604 41.50 9.31 38.68
N GLU A 605 41.38 8.38 37.73
CA GLU A 605 41.22 8.70 36.31
C GLU A 605 39.92 9.48 36.06
N ARG A 606 38.80 8.98 36.57
CA ARG A 606 37.49 9.62 36.42
C ARG A 606 37.40 10.95 37.16
N SER A 607 37.97 11.04 38.37
CA SER A 607 38.04 12.29 39.12
C SER A 607 38.77 13.38 38.36
N LYS A 608 39.91 13.04 37.74
CA LYS A 608 40.66 13.97 36.90
C LYS A 608 39.83 14.41 35.68
N ARG A 609 39.23 13.45 34.97
CA ARG A 609 38.40 13.71 33.78
C ARG A 609 37.23 14.65 34.08
N TYR A 610 36.46 14.41 35.14
CA TYR A 610 35.30 15.24 35.45
C TYR A 610 35.69 16.61 36.02
N TYR A 611 36.81 16.70 36.74
CA TYR A 611 37.35 17.99 37.19
C TYR A 611 37.76 18.87 35.99
N GLU A 612 38.37 18.29 34.96
CA GLU A 612 38.68 18.98 33.70
C GLU A 612 37.42 19.44 32.95
N GLN A 613 36.29 18.74 33.12
CA GLN A 613 34.98 19.14 32.61
C GLN A 613 34.28 20.22 33.47
N GLY A 614 34.91 20.66 34.56
CA GLY A 614 34.37 21.68 35.46
C GLY A 614 33.37 21.15 36.50
N GLU A 615 33.31 19.82 36.71
CA GLU A 615 32.48 19.20 37.74
C GLU A 615 33.27 18.96 39.04
N ASP A 616 32.58 19.07 40.18
CA ASP A 616 33.16 18.71 41.47
C ASP A 616 32.99 17.20 41.71
N VAL A 617 34.08 16.50 42.02
CA VAL A 617 34.06 15.06 42.27
C VAL A 617 34.36 14.77 43.73
N PHE A 618 33.48 13.99 44.35
CA PHE A 618 33.60 13.54 45.72
C PHE A 618 33.67 12.03 45.76
N GLN A 619 34.46 11.51 46.70
CA GLN A 619 34.45 10.09 47.00
C GLN A 619 33.16 9.77 47.75
N ARG A 620 32.33 8.89 47.19
CA ARG A 620 30.99 8.51 47.69
C ARG A 620 31.02 8.18 49.18
N GLU A 621 32.04 7.43 49.59
CA GLU A 621 32.23 6.89 50.93
C GLU A 621 32.68 7.96 51.93
N THR A 622 33.40 8.99 51.48
CA THR A 622 33.78 10.13 52.34
C THR A 622 32.59 11.02 52.69
N CYS A 623 31.56 11.00 51.83
CA CYS A 623 30.28 11.65 52.09
C CYS A 623 29.26 10.71 52.77
N THR A 624 29.69 9.51 53.18
CA THR A 624 28.85 8.48 53.83
C THR A 624 27.60 8.11 53.01
N VAL A 625 27.66 8.18 51.69
CA VAL A 625 26.53 7.84 50.82
C VAL A 625 26.45 6.32 50.68
N GLU A 626 25.51 5.68 51.40
CA GLU A 626 25.28 4.22 51.32
C GLU A 626 24.50 3.83 50.04
N ASP A 627 24.50 2.53 49.68
CA ASP A 627 23.62 2.05 48.61
C ASP A 627 22.16 2.20 49.08
N PHE A 628 21.42 3.11 48.44
CA PHE A 628 20.11 3.55 48.91
C PHE A 628 19.03 2.50 48.65
N GLU A 629 18.50 1.92 49.73
CA GLU A 629 17.28 1.10 49.75
C GLU A 629 16.10 1.89 50.35
N ALA A 630 14.87 1.48 50.01
CA ALA A 630 13.61 2.14 50.40
C ALA A 630 13.55 2.44 51.91
N GLU A 631 14.09 1.55 52.74
CA GLU A 631 14.01 1.63 54.20
C GLU A 631 14.87 2.71 54.85
N LYS A 632 15.95 3.18 54.19
CA LYS A 632 16.94 4.08 54.79
C LYS A 632 16.84 5.53 54.30
N MET A 633 16.51 5.73 53.02
CA MET A 633 16.48 7.06 52.38
C MET A 633 15.19 7.33 51.61
N GLY A 634 14.21 6.42 51.68
CA GLY A 634 12.91 6.60 51.05
C GLY A 634 12.98 6.75 49.53
N ILE A 635 13.86 5.99 48.87
CA ILE A 635 13.89 5.91 47.40
C ILE A 635 12.88 4.86 46.96
N PHE A 636 11.81 5.29 46.30
CA PHE A 636 10.73 4.39 45.86
C PHE A 636 10.68 4.31 44.34
N TRP A 637 10.69 3.07 43.85
CA TRP A 637 10.35 2.77 42.46
C TRP A 637 8.83 2.72 42.30
N PRO A 638 8.30 2.94 41.09
CA PRO A 638 6.86 2.98 40.83
C PRO A 638 6.09 1.77 41.36
N ASP A 639 6.70 0.58 41.32
CA ASP A 639 6.07 -0.68 41.72
C ASP A 639 5.99 -0.89 43.26
N HIS A 640 6.64 -0.03 44.05
CA HIS A 640 6.68 -0.10 45.53
C HIS A 640 5.75 0.92 46.21
N ALA A 641 4.80 1.51 45.48
CA ALA A 641 3.91 2.58 45.94
C ALA A 641 2.95 2.21 47.10
N THR A 642 2.94 0.97 47.57
CA THR A 642 2.07 0.48 48.66
C THR A 642 2.71 0.49 50.05
N GLU A 643 3.98 0.90 50.19
CA GLU A 643 4.66 0.91 51.50
C GLU A 643 4.32 2.15 52.35
N GLU A 644 4.02 1.94 53.64
CA GLU A 644 3.65 3.03 54.57
C GLU A 644 4.81 4.01 54.82
N ARG A 645 4.55 5.32 54.68
CA ARG A 645 5.54 6.36 54.90
C ARG A 645 6.01 6.43 56.35
N LYS A 646 7.28 6.05 56.61
CA LYS A 646 7.94 6.29 57.90
C LYS A 646 8.12 7.79 58.16
N LYS A 647 7.62 8.26 59.29
CA LYS A 647 7.63 9.68 59.70
C LYS A 647 9.08 10.15 59.95
N GLY A 648 9.51 11.20 59.24
CA GLY A 648 10.84 11.82 59.44
C GLY A 648 11.92 11.48 58.40
N ILE A 649 11.65 10.58 57.45
CA ILE A 649 12.58 10.24 56.35
C ILE A 649 12.18 11.04 55.08
N PRO A 650 13.13 11.66 54.36
CA PRO A 650 12.88 12.27 53.05
C PRO A 650 12.31 11.24 52.07
N TRP A 651 11.39 11.65 51.20
CA TRP A 651 10.68 10.75 50.29
C TRP A 651 11.03 11.09 48.84
N TYR A 652 11.85 10.27 48.19
CA TYR A 652 12.28 10.47 46.81
C TYR A 652 11.63 9.46 45.88
N ASN A 653 10.75 9.95 45.02
CA ASN A 653 10.16 9.13 43.98
C ASN A 653 11.02 9.18 42.72
N GLN A 654 11.09 8.04 42.03
CA GLN A 654 11.59 8.03 40.66
C GLN A 654 10.71 8.94 39.79
N ILE A 655 11.31 9.95 39.16
CA ILE A 655 10.62 10.86 38.24
C ILE A 655 10.77 10.39 36.79
N TYR A 656 11.98 9.98 36.41
CA TYR A 656 12.30 9.55 35.04
C TYR A 656 13.58 8.72 35.00
N GLY A 657 13.61 7.63 34.22
CA GLY A 657 14.79 6.78 34.01
C GLY A 657 14.46 5.29 34.15
N ASP A 658 15.49 4.45 34.14
CA ASP A 658 15.36 2.99 34.29
C ASP A 658 16.27 2.46 35.41
N ASP A 659 16.47 1.15 35.48
CA ASP A 659 17.31 0.50 36.49
C ASP A 659 18.81 0.82 36.31
N THR A 660 19.21 1.28 35.13
CA THR A 660 20.59 1.64 34.82
C THR A 660 20.92 3.06 35.23
N ALA A 661 19.98 4.01 35.09
CA ALA A 661 20.08 5.33 35.68
C ALA A 661 18.72 6.03 35.76
N ALA A 662 18.48 6.78 36.83
CA ALA A 662 17.24 7.51 37.01
C ALA A 662 17.38 8.80 37.84
N ILE A 663 16.45 9.73 37.60
CA ILE A 663 16.22 10.95 38.36
C ILE A 663 15.27 10.66 39.51
N PHE A 664 15.67 11.09 40.69
CA PHE A 664 14.87 11.02 41.90
C PHE A 664 14.62 12.44 42.42
N ALA A 665 13.36 12.74 42.78
CA ALA A 665 13.00 14.03 43.35
C ALA A 665 12.18 13.91 44.63
N ASN A 666 12.37 14.85 45.55
CA ASN A 666 11.70 14.88 46.85
C ASN A 666 10.23 15.29 46.72
N VAL A 667 9.30 14.48 47.24
CA VAL A 667 7.85 14.74 47.19
C VAL A 667 7.30 15.16 48.58
N PRO A 668 6.64 16.35 48.69
CA PRO A 668 6.00 16.80 49.94
C PRO A 668 4.90 15.85 50.45
N ALA A 669 4.73 15.78 51.78
CA ALA A 669 3.80 14.85 52.45
C ALA A 669 2.32 14.99 52.08
N GLU A 670 1.93 16.13 51.53
CA GLU A 670 0.55 16.51 51.22
C GLU A 670 0.04 15.83 49.93
N HIS A 671 0.93 15.26 49.12
CA HIS A 671 0.63 14.64 47.82
C HIS A 671 0.88 13.12 47.80
N ALA A 672 1.17 12.50 48.95
CA ALA A 672 1.61 11.10 49.06
C ALA A 672 0.49 10.05 48.87
N GLY A 673 -0.79 10.46 48.89
CA GLY A 673 -1.95 9.58 48.67
C GLY A 673 -2.62 9.74 47.31
N GLY A 674 -2.27 10.78 46.55
CA GLY A 674 -2.51 10.77 45.11
C GLY A 674 -1.43 9.91 44.47
N SER A 675 -1.74 9.21 43.39
CA SER A 675 -0.69 8.85 42.43
C SER A 675 0.08 10.14 42.19
N VAL A 676 1.28 10.29 42.78
CA VAL A 676 2.25 11.25 42.27
C VAL A 676 2.38 10.74 40.87
N HIS A 677 1.70 11.41 39.92
CA HIS A 677 1.66 10.98 38.54
C HIS A 677 3.12 10.64 38.22
N ALA A 678 3.45 9.35 38.14
CA ALA A 678 4.62 8.93 37.38
C ALA A 678 4.40 9.72 36.10
N ALA A 679 5.29 10.67 35.82
CA ALA A 679 5.02 11.74 34.89
C ALA A 679 4.92 11.12 33.49
N ASP A 680 3.78 10.51 33.21
CA ASP A 680 3.40 9.93 31.93
C ASP A 680 3.27 11.08 30.92
N ASP A 681 2.99 12.29 31.41
CA ASP A 681 3.02 13.54 30.69
C ASP A 681 4.28 14.36 31.02
N PHE A 682 5.46 13.82 30.70
CA PHE A 682 6.61 14.69 30.47
C PHE A 682 6.45 15.30 29.06
N PRO A 683 6.27 16.62 28.90
CA PRO A 683 6.26 17.26 27.58
C PRO A 683 7.69 17.29 27.04
N LEU A 684 8.11 16.18 26.44
CA LEU A 684 9.44 15.96 25.88
C LEU A 684 9.60 16.60 24.51
N THR A 685 9.40 17.91 24.46
CA THR A 685 9.46 18.74 23.25
C THR A 685 10.83 18.74 22.56
N HIS A 686 11.90 18.26 23.23
CA HIS A 686 13.26 18.30 22.67
C HIS A 686 13.94 16.92 22.57
N PHE A 687 13.24 15.79 22.76
CA PHE A 687 13.88 14.46 22.80
C PHE A 687 14.60 14.02 21.51
N HIS A 688 14.23 14.59 20.37
CA HIS A 688 14.92 14.30 19.11
C HIS A 688 16.37 14.84 19.08
N THR A 689 16.73 15.83 19.91
CA THR A 689 18.08 16.41 19.94
C THR A 689 19.14 15.45 20.49
N PHE A 690 18.76 14.54 21.39
CA PHE A 690 19.66 13.51 21.93
C PHE A 690 20.23 12.56 20.87
N PHE A 691 19.47 12.34 19.81
CA PHE A 691 19.95 11.58 18.65
C PHE A 691 20.97 12.37 17.84
N GLU A 692 20.80 13.69 17.75
CA GLU A 692 21.69 14.58 17.00
C GLU A 692 23.03 14.79 17.72
N SER A 693 23.05 14.65 19.05
CA SER A 693 24.26 14.73 19.88
C SER A 693 25.08 13.43 19.94
N HIS A 694 24.70 12.38 19.18
CA HIS A 694 25.41 11.09 19.12
C HIS A 694 25.56 10.35 20.46
N LEU A 695 24.68 10.59 21.44
CA LEU A 695 24.74 9.99 22.78
C LEU A 695 24.22 8.55 22.87
N LEU A 696 23.62 8.04 21.78
CA LEU A 696 22.93 6.74 21.77
C LEU A 696 23.75 5.67 21.07
N ASP A 697 23.79 4.48 21.67
CA ASP A 697 24.30 3.29 21.01
C ASP A 697 23.24 2.69 20.08
N PRO A 698 23.54 2.52 18.76
CA PRO A 698 22.58 1.98 17.80
C PRO A 698 22.10 0.56 18.13
N SER A 699 22.97 -0.28 18.72
CA SER A 699 22.62 -1.66 19.08
C SER A 699 21.67 -1.69 20.29
N ALA A 700 21.98 -0.94 21.35
CA ALA A 700 21.14 -0.80 22.54
C ALA A 700 19.76 -0.21 22.20
N LEU A 701 19.72 0.82 21.34
CA LEU A 701 18.48 1.38 20.82
C LEU A 701 17.64 0.35 20.06
N GLY A 702 18.28 -0.42 19.17
CA GLY A 702 17.62 -1.49 18.45
C GLY A 702 17.01 -2.54 19.39
N ASP A 703 17.73 -2.92 20.44
CA ASP A 703 17.25 -3.87 21.45
C ASP A 703 16.12 -3.32 22.34
N ALA A 704 16.14 -2.03 22.66
CA ALA A 704 15.06 -1.37 23.40
C ALA A 704 13.77 -1.31 22.57
N LEU A 705 13.88 -0.92 21.28
CA LEU A 705 12.77 -0.94 20.33
C LEU A 705 12.21 -2.35 20.17
N TYR A 706 13.08 -3.34 20.04
CA TYR A 706 12.69 -4.74 19.94
C TYR A 706 11.85 -5.20 21.14
N ARG A 707 12.27 -4.84 22.36
CA ARG A 707 11.54 -5.14 23.60
C ARG A 707 10.18 -4.44 23.64
N LYS A 708 10.13 -3.15 23.32
CA LYS A 708 8.88 -2.36 23.28
C LYS A 708 7.91 -2.88 22.23
N PHE A 709 8.39 -3.32 21.06
CA PHE A 709 7.52 -3.97 20.10
C PHE A 709 7.00 -5.30 20.65
N SER A 710 7.84 -6.10 21.32
CA SER A 710 7.49 -7.43 21.82
C SER A 710 6.52 -7.46 23.03
N SER A 711 6.44 -6.38 23.81
CA SER A 711 5.76 -6.38 25.13
C SER A 711 4.29 -5.93 25.11
N VAL A 712 3.70 -5.66 23.95
CA VAL A 712 2.43 -4.92 23.89
C VAL A 712 1.32 -5.75 23.25
N ASP A 713 0.09 -5.54 23.74
CA ASP A 713 -1.12 -6.26 23.39
C ASP A 713 -1.44 -6.28 21.87
N GLU A 714 -1.87 -7.43 21.36
CA GLU A 714 -2.23 -7.67 19.95
C GLU A 714 -3.62 -7.11 19.59
N THR A 715 -4.43 -6.70 20.56
CA THR A 715 -5.86 -6.35 20.39
C THR A 715 -6.12 -4.95 19.81
N LEU A 716 -5.13 -4.05 19.82
CA LEU A 716 -5.31 -2.65 19.45
C LEU A 716 -5.53 -2.45 17.94
N ASP A 717 -6.58 -1.71 17.57
CA ASP A 717 -6.97 -1.42 16.18
C ASP A 717 -5.85 -0.75 15.38
N TYR A 718 -5.15 0.23 15.96
CA TYR A 718 -4.02 0.90 15.31
C TYR A 718 -2.95 -0.09 14.82
N ARG A 719 -2.69 -1.17 15.56
CA ARG A 719 -1.72 -2.19 15.16
C ARG A 719 -2.20 -3.04 14.01
N LYS A 720 -3.50 -3.37 13.98
CA LYS A 720 -4.10 -4.08 12.86
C LYS A 720 -3.92 -3.26 11.58
N SER A 721 -4.10 -1.94 11.66
CA SER A 721 -3.85 -1.01 10.55
C SER A 721 -2.39 -1.02 10.09
N LEU A 722 -1.41 -0.91 11.00
CA LEU A 722 0.01 -0.95 10.62
C LEU A 722 0.39 -2.27 9.91
N ARG A 723 -0.13 -3.41 10.39
CA ARG A 723 0.08 -4.71 9.74
C ARG A 723 -0.60 -4.78 8.38
N ALA A 724 -1.80 -4.23 8.25
CA ALA A 724 -2.53 -4.16 7.00
C ALA A 724 -1.79 -3.32 5.96
N VAL A 725 -1.24 -2.16 6.35
CA VAL A 725 -0.38 -1.33 5.50
C VAL A 725 0.85 -2.13 5.04
N SER A 726 1.50 -2.85 5.94
CA SER A 726 2.64 -3.71 5.60
C SER A 726 2.27 -4.82 4.60
N ALA A 727 1.10 -5.45 4.77
CA ALA A 727 0.59 -6.46 3.83
C ALA A 727 0.33 -5.87 2.43
N ALA A 728 -0.39 -4.76 2.38
CA ALA A 728 -0.72 -4.06 1.14
C ALA A 728 0.55 -3.59 0.43
N ALA A 729 1.49 -3.00 1.17
CA ALA A 729 2.74 -2.54 0.60
C ALA A 729 3.64 -3.67 0.09
N SER A 730 3.67 -4.80 0.79
CA SER A 730 4.38 -6.00 0.33
C SER A 730 3.79 -6.54 -0.97
N LEU A 731 2.46 -6.51 -1.10
CA LEU A 731 1.76 -6.87 -2.34
C LEU A 731 2.07 -5.89 -3.48
N TYR A 732 1.99 -4.58 -3.21
CA TYR A 732 2.17 -3.54 -4.23
C TYR A 732 3.64 -3.31 -4.64
N LYS A 733 4.61 -3.76 -3.84
CA LYS A 733 6.04 -3.61 -4.13
C LYS A 733 6.42 -4.17 -5.51
N ASP A 734 5.79 -5.26 -5.91
CA ASP A 734 6.09 -5.98 -7.15
C ASP A 734 5.06 -5.69 -8.27
N LEU A 735 4.07 -4.83 -8.02
CA LEU A 735 2.96 -4.51 -8.94
C LEU A 735 3.14 -3.14 -9.61
N GLY A 736 4.33 -2.86 -10.15
CA GLY A 736 4.83 -1.50 -10.46
C GLY A 736 3.87 -0.48 -11.11
N ILE A 737 2.96 -0.89 -12.00
CA ILE A 737 1.99 0.01 -12.66
C ILE A 737 0.71 0.28 -11.86
N ALA A 738 0.51 -0.41 -10.74
CA ALA A 738 -0.69 -0.31 -9.90
C ALA A 738 -0.65 0.95 -9.03
N THR A 739 -1.83 1.51 -8.77
CA THR A 739 -2.02 2.68 -7.92
C THR A 739 -3.07 2.39 -6.86
N ILE A 740 -3.20 3.28 -5.88
CA ILE A 740 -4.13 3.16 -4.76
C ILE A 740 -5.07 4.37 -4.82
N ASP A 741 -6.38 4.12 -4.89
CA ASP A 741 -7.40 5.16 -4.81
C ASP A 741 -7.32 5.86 -3.44
N VAL A 742 -7.31 7.19 -3.44
CA VAL A 742 -7.12 7.98 -2.21
C VAL A 742 -8.22 7.74 -1.16
N ARG A 743 -9.42 7.32 -1.61
CA ARG A 743 -10.58 7.11 -0.73
C ARG A 743 -10.38 5.97 0.27
N VAL A 744 -9.34 5.13 0.10
CA VAL A 744 -8.94 4.16 1.13
C VAL A 744 -8.67 4.83 2.49
N LEU A 745 -8.25 6.09 2.51
CA LEU A 745 -7.99 6.86 3.72
C LEU A 745 -9.27 7.21 4.48
N GLU A 746 -10.41 7.19 3.81
CA GLU A 746 -11.72 7.47 4.40
C GLU A 746 -12.32 6.22 5.09
N ARG A 747 -11.56 5.13 5.14
CA ARG A 747 -12.01 3.81 5.59
C ARG A 747 -11.14 3.32 6.74
N ARG A 748 -11.81 2.67 7.69
CA ARG A 748 -11.17 2.02 8.84
C ARG A 748 -10.37 0.82 8.35
N LEU A 749 -9.04 0.96 8.32
CA LEU A 749 -8.20 -0.10 7.79
C LEU A 749 -8.28 -1.34 8.68
N TRP A 750 -8.32 -1.19 9.99
CA TRP A 750 -8.36 -2.29 10.97
C TRP A 750 -9.62 -3.19 10.89
N ASP A 751 -10.72 -2.68 10.33
CA ASP A 751 -11.95 -3.44 10.09
C ASP A 751 -11.93 -4.22 8.76
N SER A 752 -10.84 -4.09 7.97
CA SER A 752 -10.78 -4.66 6.63
C SER A 752 -10.78 -6.20 6.65
N PRO A 753 -11.67 -6.85 5.88
CA PRO A 753 -11.87 -8.31 5.95
C PRO A 753 -10.72 -9.11 5.35
N TRP A 754 -9.86 -8.47 4.55
CA TRP A 754 -8.68 -9.10 3.97
C TRP A 754 -7.49 -9.19 4.92
N ILE A 755 -7.54 -8.50 6.07
CA ILE A 755 -6.51 -8.60 7.10
C ILE A 755 -6.54 -10.04 7.66
N PRO A 756 -5.42 -10.78 7.59
CA PRO A 756 -5.42 -12.18 8.03
C PRO A 756 -5.76 -12.35 9.51
N ILE A 757 -6.96 -12.88 9.80
CA ILE A 757 -7.39 -13.22 11.17
C ILE A 757 -6.50 -14.36 11.70
N ALA A 758 -6.10 -14.29 12.97
CA ALA A 758 -5.36 -15.36 13.65
C ALA A 758 -6.25 -16.59 13.87
N THR A 759 -6.30 -17.49 12.87
CA THR A 759 -6.85 -18.84 13.07
C THR A 759 -5.78 -19.81 13.56
N SER A 760 -6.17 -20.80 14.35
CA SER A 760 -5.30 -21.84 14.91
C SER A 760 -4.56 -22.65 13.85
N GLU A 761 -5.18 -22.91 12.70
CA GLU A 761 -4.58 -23.60 11.54
C GLU A 761 -3.48 -22.77 10.85
N ASN A 762 -3.70 -21.47 10.63
CA ASN A 762 -2.70 -20.58 10.03
C ASN A 762 -1.50 -20.40 10.95
N MET A 763 -1.73 -20.38 12.27
CA MET A 763 -0.68 -20.39 13.29
C MET A 763 0.14 -21.69 13.28
N ALA A 764 -0.49 -22.84 13.03
CA ALA A 764 0.20 -24.13 12.91
C ALA A 764 1.06 -24.22 11.63
N ARG A 765 0.54 -23.76 10.48
CA ARG A 765 1.29 -23.69 9.21
C ARG A 765 2.48 -22.74 9.28
N TYR A 766 2.29 -21.53 9.80
CA TYR A 766 3.40 -20.58 9.97
C TYR A 766 4.46 -21.10 10.95
N ARG A 767 4.05 -21.77 12.04
CA ARG A 767 4.98 -22.46 12.95
C ARG A 767 5.78 -23.55 12.22
N LEU A 768 5.12 -24.36 11.38
CA LEU A 768 5.78 -25.40 10.59
C LEU A 768 6.78 -24.80 9.59
N GLU A 769 6.41 -23.77 8.84
CA GLU A 769 7.29 -23.10 7.87
C GLU A 769 8.47 -22.39 8.56
N ALA A 770 8.23 -21.76 9.71
CA ALA A 770 9.28 -21.16 10.52
C ALA A 770 10.22 -22.21 11.14
N GLN A 771 9.69 -23.35 11.60
CA GLN A 771 10.47 -24.47 12.14
C GLN A 771 11.25 -25.22 11.06
N GLN A 772 10.71 -25.37 9.84
CA GLN A 772 11.42 -25.99 8.72
C GLN A 772 12.52 -25.09 8.16
N ARG A 773 12.39 -23.76 8.29
CA ARG A 773 13.40 -22.78 7.83
C ARG A 773 14.45 -22.43 8.87
N THR A 774 14.26 -22.81 10.13
CA THR A 774 15.22 -22.55 11.21
C THR A 774 15.74 -23.86 11.75
N SER A 775 17.04 -24.14 11.57
CA SER A 775 17.73 -25.11 12.43
C SER A 775 17.45 -24.71 13.88
N ALA A 776 17.12 -25.69 14.73
CA ALA A 776 16.55 -25.59 16.09
C ALA A 776 17.36 -24.79 17.16
N LYS A 777 18.12 -23.76 16.78
CA LYS A 777 18.99 -22.92 17.64
C LYS A 777 18.44 -21.52 17.93
N PHE A 778 17.27 -21.14 17.40
CA PHE A 778 16.72 -19.80 17.63
C PHE A 778 15.74 -19.78 18.80
N GLY A 779 16.05 -18.95 19.80
CA GLY A 779 15.22 -18.77 21.00
C GLY A 779 13.83 -18.19 20.68
N SER A 780 12.88 -18.43 21.59
CA SER A 780 11.48 -18.00 21.53
C SER A 780 11.26 -16.50 21.34
N SER A 781 12.26 -15.66 21.63
CA SER A 781 12.19 -14.21 21.53
C SER A 781 12.13 -13.72 20.08
N ALA A 782 12.96 -14.23 19.16
CA ALA A 782 13.02 -13.83 17.73
C ALA A 782 11.68 -14.04 16.97
N LEU A 783 10.96 -15.10 17.35
CA LEU A 783 9.63 -15.45 16.82
C LEU A 783 8.50 -14.53 17.30
N ASN A 784 8.72 -13.70 18.31
CA ASN A 784 7.69 -12.80 18.85
C ASN A 784 7.74 -11.41 18.21
N ALA A 785 8.92 -10.84 17.96
CA ALA A 785 9.01 -9.60 17.19
C ALA A 785 8.54 -9.77 15.74
N SER A 786 8.68 -10.99 15.19
CA SER A 786 8.17 -11.29 13.85
C SER A 786 6.66 -11.20 13.73
N LYS A 787 5.91 -11.32 14.84
CA LYS A 787 4.46 -11.16 14.85
C LYS A 787 4.03 -9.70 14.78
N ILE A 788 4.87 -8.75 15.18
CA ILE A 788 4.45 -7.37 15.47
C ILE A 788 4.91 -6.40 14.38
N LEU A 789 6.11 -6.62 13.84
CA LEU A 789 6.65 -5.82 12.75
C LEU A 789 6.17 -6.30 11.38
N PHE A 790 6.02 -7.61 11.20
CA PHE A 790 5.71 -8.19 9.90
C PHE A 790 4.23 -8.45 9.73
N SER A 791 3.76 -8.21 8.51
CA SER A 791 2.46 -8.71 8.10
C SER A 791 2.54 -10.20 7.81
N ARG A 792 1.40 -10.88 7.94
CA ARG A 792 1.26 -12.25 7.45
C ARG A 792 1.14 -12.22 5.92
N PRO A 793 1.76 -13.14 5.20
CA PRO A 793 1.60 -13.21 3.76
C PRO A 793 0.10 -13.38 3.43
N LEU A 794 -0.39 -12.57 2.48
CA LEU A 794 -1.75 -12.69 1.99
C LEU A 794 -1.86 -13.95 1.12
N ASN A 795 -2.93 -14.73 1.30
CA ASN A 795 -3.30 -15.73 0.31
C ASN A 795 -3.95 -15.03 -0.90
N LEU A 796 -4.23 -15.78 -1.97
CA LEU A 796 -4.70 -15.22 -3.25
C LEU A 796 -6.00 -14.41 -3.07
N ALA A 797 -6.95 -14.97 -2.33
CA ALA A 797 -8.25 -14.35 -2.10
C ALA A 797 -8.16 -13.08 -1.25
N SER A 798 -7.31 -13.09 -0.21
CA SER A 798 -7.00 -11.90 0.59
C SER A 798 -6.27 -10.84 -0.23
N ALA A 799 -5.38 -11.25 -1.14
CA ALA A 799 -4.68 -10.33 -2.03
C ALA A 799 -5.65 -9.66 -3.03
N PHE A 800 -6.54 -10.42 -3.68
CA PHE A 800 -7.59 -9.83 -4.53
C PHE A 800 -8.55 -8.93 -3.75
N SER A 801 -8.91 -9.28 -2.52
CA SER A 801 -9.73 -8.39 -1.67
C SER A 801 -8.99 -7.10 -1.30
N CYS A 802 -7.70 -7.18 -0.98
CA CYS A 802 -6.84 -6.01 -0.75
C CYS A 802 -6.76 -5.12 -2.00
N ILE A 803 -6.52 -5.71 -3.18
CA ILE A 803 -6.44 -4.95 -4.44
C ILE A 803 -7.80 -4.33 -4.78
N CYS A 804 -8.90 -5.05 -4.61
CA CYS A 804 -10.24 -4.49 -4.82
C CYS A 804 -10.51 -3.28 -3.91
N PHE A 805 -10.12 -3.36 -2.64
CA PHE A 805 -10.21 -2.23 -1.73
C PHE A 805 -9.33 -1.06 -2.18
N SER A 806 -8.09 -1.32 -2.58
CA SER A 806 -7.14 -0.31 -3.06
C SER A 806 -7.53 0.31 -4.41
N GLU A 807 -8.11 -0.45 -5.34
CA GLU A 807 -8.54 0.04 -6.66
C GLU A 807 -9.86 0.81 -6.60
N SER A 808 -10.79 0.39 -5.74
CA SER A 808 -12.11 1.03 -5.64
C SER A 808 -12.16 2.16 -4.60
N GLY A 809 -11.26 2.14 -3.60
CA GLY A 809 -11.29 3.02 -2.43
C GLY A 809 -12.50 2.81 -1.50
N ARG A 810 -13.38 1.85 -1.79
CA ARG A 810 -14.68 1.69 -1.11
C ARG A 810 -15.09 0.26 -0.81
N PHE A 811 -14.83 -0.68 -1.71
CA PHE A 811 -15.35 -2.04 -1.59
C PHE A 811 -14.44 -2.91 -0.75
N GLN A 812 -15.00 -3.52 0.29
CA GLN A 812 -14.32 -4.47 1.15
C GLN A 812 -14.98 -5.84 1.02
N VAL A 813 -14.41 -6.68 0.16
CA VAL A 813 -14.96 -8.02 -0.12
C VAL A 813 -14.41 -9.03 0.88
N GLN A 814 -15.26 -9.89 1.42
CA GLN A 814 -14.76 -10.98 2.27
C GLN A 814 -13.92 -11.98 1.43
N PRO A 815 -12.67 -12.31 1.81
CA PRO A 815 -11.83 -13.25 1.06
C PRO A 815 -12.49 -14.61 0.81
N LYS A 816 -13.40 -15.05 1.67
CA LYS A 816 -14.15 -16.30 1.48
C LYS A 816 -14.96 -16.33 0.17
N ASN A 817 -15.40 -15.17 -0.33
CA ASN A 817 -16.15 -15.02 -1.58
C ASN A 817 -15.24 -15.01 -2.81
N LEU A 818 -13.91 -14.93 -2.63
CA LEU A 818 -12.92 -14.83 -3.70
C LEU A 818 -12.01 -16.05 -3.80
N ARG A 819 -12.38 -17.19 -3.18
CA ARG A 819 -11.51 -18.38 -3.08
C ARG A 819 -11.11 -18.98 -4.42
N ASN A 820 -11.99 -18.92 -5.42
CA ASN A 820 -11.79 -19.50 -6.76
C ASN A 820 -11.50 -18.43 -7.82
N VAL A 821 -11.29 -17.19 -7.41
CA VAL A 821 -11.01 -16.09 -8.35
C VAL A 821 -9.59 -16.22 -8.86
N MET A 822 -9.45 -16.26 -10.18
CA MET A 822 -8.17 -16.40 -10.88
C MET A 822 -7.64 -15.08 -11.43
N ALA A 823 -8.53 -14.12 -11.68
CA ALA A 823 -8.17 -12.79 -12.13
C ALA A 823 -9.22 -11.76 -11.70
N MET A 824 -8.84 -10.49 -11.73
CA MET A 824 -9.71 -9.33 -11.55
C MET A 824 -9.47 -8.38 -12.73
N CYS A 825 -10.50 -7.68 -13.17
CA CYS A 825 -10.41 -6.58 -14.13
C CYS A 825 -11.11 -5.35 -13.54
N SER A 826 -10.52 -4.19 -13.72
CA SER A 826 -10.92 -2.91 -13.16
C SER A 826 -10.24 -1.82 -13.99
N ASN A 827 -11.04 -0.91 -14.55
CA ASN A 827 -10.59 0.14 -15.45
C ASN A 827 -9.76 -0.41 -16.62
N ASP A 828 -8.45 -0.17 -16.66
CA ASP A 828 -7.57 -0.54 -17.77
C ASP A 828 -6.42 -1.47 -17.36
N LEU A 829 -6.58 -2.17 -16.24
CA LEU A 829 -5.65 -3.15 -15.74
C LEU A 829 -6.35 -4.50 -15.56
N ILE A 830 -5.57 -5.57 -15.73
CA ILE A 830 -5.98 -6.94 -15.40
C ILE A 830 -4.98 -7.49 -14.38
N TRP A 831 -5.49 -7.99 -13.25
CA TRP A 831 -4.72 -8.62 -12.19
C TRP A 831 -4.95 -10.12 -12.26
N VAL A 832 -3.90 -10.90 -12.42
CA VAL A 832 -3.99 -12.35 -12.68
C VAL A 832 -3.13 -13.10 -11.67
N ALA A 833 -3.64 -14.22 -11.16
CA ALA A 833 -2.81 -15.13 -10.37
C ALA A 833 -1.62 -15.62 -11.22
N SER A 834 -0.40 -15.51 -10.69
CA SER A 834 0.83 -15.76 -11.46
C SER A 834 0.88 -17.15 -12.10
N TYR A 835 0.22 -18.13 -11.48
CA TYR A 835 0.07 -19.51 -11.97
C TYR A 835 -0.51 -19.63 -13.39
N LEU A 836 -1.25 -18.63 -13.87
CA LEU A 836 -1.83 -18.63 -15.22
C LEU A 836 -0.83 -18.15 -16.30
N LEU A 837 0.32 -17.60 -15.89
CA LEU A 837 1.27 -16.88 -16.74
C LEU A 837 2.70 -17.45 -16.64
N GLU A 838 2.85 -18.67 -16.16
CA GLU A 838 4.15 -19.30 -15.98
C GLU A 838 4.09 -20.82 -16.10
N ASP A 839 5.26 -21.40 -16.33
CA ASP A 839 5.45 -22.84 -16.38
C ASP A 839 5.17 -23.49 -15.01
N PRO A 840 4.42 -24.61 -14.95
CA PRO A 840 4.08 -25.29 -13.70
C PRO A 840 5.30 -25.79 -12.91
N SER A 841 6.48 -25.92 -13.53
CA SER A 841 7.75 -26.24 -12.85
C SER A 841 8.34 -25.06 -12.06
N LYS A 842 8.00 -23.82 -12.44
CA LYS A 842 8.58 -22.58 -11.88
C LYS A 842 7.76 -21.98 -10.74
N SER A 843 6.49 -22.37 -10.58
CA SER A 843 5.60 -21.75 -9.59
C SER A 843 5.99 -22.08 -8.14
N GLU A 844 6.92 -21.36 -7.50
CA GLU A 844 7.53 -21.69 -6.18
C GLU A 844 6.56 -21.78 -4.96
N GLY A 845 5.26 -21.99 -5.16
CA GLY A 845 4.26 -21.95 -4.08
C GLY A 845 4.05 -20.54 -3.50
N LYS A 846 4.75 -19.52 -4.04
CA LYS A 846 4.45 -18.12 -3.80
C LYS A 846 3.19 -17.78 -4.58
N ILE A 847 2.07 -17.68 -3.87
CA ILE A 847 0.84 -17.15 -4.43
C ILE A 847 1.08 -15.66 -4.76
N GLY A 848 1.44 -15.39 -6.02
CA GLY A 848 1.72 -14.05 -6.52
C GLY A 848 0.61 -13.56 -7.46
N ILE A 849 0.45 -12.25 -7.57
CA ILE A 849 -0.41 -11.60 -8.56
C ILE A 849 0.49 -10.87 -9.54
N ARG A 850 0.20 -10.97 -10.83
CA ARG A 850 0.79 -10.11 -11.87
C ARG A 850 -0.27 -9.14 -12.37
N VAL A 851 0.15 -7.95 -12.76
CA VAL A 851 -0.73 -6.90 -13.29
C VAL A 851 -0.18 -6.41 -14.63
N PHE A 852 -1.06 -6.15 -15.60
CA PHE A 852 -0.69 -5.60 -16.90
C PHE A 852 -1.82 -4.76 -17.51
N PRO A 853 -1.52 -3.87 -18.47
CA PRO A 853 -2.53 -3.10 -19.18
C PRO A 853 -3.49 -3.99 -19.96
N GLY A 854 -4.79 -3.82 -19.74
CA GLY A 854 -5.84 -4.57 -20.41
C GLY A 854 -7.23 -4.33 -19.81
N ASN A 855 -8.27 -4.60 -20.60
CA ASN A 855 -9.67 -4.59 -20.17
C ASN A 855 -10.43 -5.72 -20.91
N ILE A 856 -11.41 -6.31 -20.24
CA ILE A 856 -12.31 -7.35 -20.78
C ILE A 856 -13.54 -6.81 -21.53
N GLY A 857 -13.65 -5.48 -21.71
CA GLY A 857 -14.76 -4.80 -22.35
C GLY A 857 -16.01 -4.70 -21.47
N ARG A 858 -15.86 -4.69 -20.14
CA ARG A 858 -16.98 -4.60 -19.19
C ARG A 858 -16.81 -3.43 -18.24
N SER A 859 -17.93 -2.84 -17.81
CA SER A 859 -17.95 -1.79 -16.79
C SER A 859 -17.70 -2.36 -15.40
N SER A 860 -17.35 -1.48 -14.47
CA SER A 860 -17.16 -1.79 -13.04
C SER A 860 -16.00 -2.78 -12.78
N ILE A 861 -15.94 -3.38 -11.60
CA ILE A 861 -14.90 -4.35 -11.22
C ILE A 861 -15.44 -5.77 -11.41
N ALA A 862 -14.78 -6.55 -12.27
CA ALA A 862 -15.12 -7.93 -12.57
C ALA A 862 -14.10 -8.89 -11.95
N PHE A 863 -14.57 -9.87 -11.19
CA PHE A 863 -13.75 -10.99 -10.73
C PHE A 863 -13.99 -12.22 -11.60
N LEU A 864 -12.93 -12.70 -12.24
CA LEU A 864 -12.96 -13.84 -13.14
C LEU A 864 -12.77 -15.13 -12.36
N LEU A 865 -13.67 -16.08 -12.54
CA LEU A 865 -13.62 -17.42 -11.96
C LEU A 865 -13.85 -18.48 -13.04
N PRO A 866 -13.23 -19.68 -12.92
CA PRO A 866 -13.49 -20.77 -13.83
C PRO A 866 -14.92 -21.32 -13.64
N PRO A 867 -15.48 -22.02 -14.65
CA PRO A 867 -16.75 -22.71 -14.51
C PRO A 867 -16.65 -23.81 -13.45
N MET A 868 -17.76 -24.09 -12.76
CA MET A 868 -17.80 -25.11 -11.71
C MET A 868 -17.47 -26.52 -12.23
N ASN A 869 -17.83 -26.82 -13.48
CA ASN A 869 -17.59 -28.11 -14.13
C ASN A 869 -16.90 -27.87 -15.48
N PRO A 870 -15.56 -27.76 -15.53
CA PRO A 870 -14.82 -27.65 -16.78
C PRO A 870 -15.11 -28.84 -17.69
N MET A 871 -15.43 -28.59 -18.97
CA MET A 871 -15.74 -29.63 -19.92
C MET A 871 -14.49 -30.15 -20.62
N ARG A 872 -14.55 -31.38 -21.13
CA ARG A 872 -13.51 -31.96 -21.99
C ARG A 872 -14.14 -32.57 -23.22
N ARG A 873 -13.40 -32.61 -24.32
CA ARG A 873 -13.83 -33.24 -25.56
C ARG A 873 -14.21 -34.69 -25.27
N PRO A 874 -15.47 -35.10 -25.55
CA PRO A 874 -15.89 -36.47 -25.34
C PRO A 874 -15.25 -37.39 -26.36
N ASN A 875 -15.04 -38.64 -25.99
CA ASN A 875 -14.57 -39.67 -26.91
C ASN A 875 -15.72 -39.99 -27.87
N SER A 876 -15.61 -39.53 -29.13
CA SER A 876 -16.66 -39.73 -30.12
C SER A 876 -16.68 -41.18 -30.58
N ILE A 877 -17.84 -41.84 -30.48
CA ILE A 877 -18.08 -43.20 -31.02
C ILE A 877 -17.82 -43.25 -32.53
N HIS A 878 -18.05 -42.14 -33.24
CA HIS A 878 -17.83 -42.02 -34.68
C HIS A 878 -16.42 -41.56 -35.07
N GLY A 879 -15.57 -41.25 -34.08
CA GLY A 879 -14.21 -40.76 -34.25
C GLY A 879 -13.18 -41.69 -33.61
N PHE A 880 -13.34 -43.01 -33.80
CA PHE A 880 -12.38 -44.02 -33.33
C PHE A 880 -10.99 -43.66 -33.88
N ARG A 881 -10.13 -43.12 -33.02
CA ARG A 881 -8.72 -42.91 -33.31
C ARG A 881 -8.01 -44.11 -32.72
N ASP A 882 -7.22 -44.84 -33.51
CA ASP A 882 -6.30 -45.84 -32.96
C ASP A 882 -5.26 -45.09 -32.11
N ILE A 883 -5.48 -45.04 -30.80
CA ILE A 883 -4.56 -44.42 -29.84
C ILE A 883 -3.43 -45.42 -29.58
N VAL A 884 -2.22 -45.06 -30.02
CA VAL A 884 -1.03 -45.92 -29.89
C VAL A 884 0.00 -45.23 -29.01
N HIS A 885 0.09 -45.66 -27.76
CA HIS A 885 1.13 -45.21 -26.84
C HIS A 885 2.47 -45.89 -27.15
N ARG A 886 3.44 -45.12 -27.63
CA ARG A 886 4.78 -45.63 -27.96
C ARG A 886 5.67 -45.64 -26.71
N PRO A 887 6.63 -46.57 -26.57
CA PRO A 887 7.61 -46.51 -25.48
C PRO A 887 8.45 -45.23 -25.54
N PHE A 888 8.81 -44.69 -24.38
CA PHE A 888 9.68 -43.53 -24.26
C PHE A 888 11.13 -43.90 -24.58
N ASP A 889 11.74 -43.15 -25.49
CA ASP A 889 13.09 -43.37 -26.02
C ASP A 889 14.19 -42.56 -25.31
N GLY A 890 13.84 -41.79 -24.28
CA GLY A 890 14.75 -40.88 -23.58
C GLY A 890 14.81 -39.46 -24.17
N HIS A 891 14.16 -39.21 -25.31
CA HIS A 891 14.20 -37.90 -25.96
C HIS A 891 12.98 -37.04 -25.59
N LEU A 892 13.26 -35.91 -24.93
CA LEU A 892 12.28 -34.85 -24.73
C LEU A 892 12.05 -34.13 -26.07
N GLN A 893 10.79 -33.95 -26.42
CA GLN A 893 10.35 -33.28 -27.65
C GLN A 893 9.26 -32.26 -27.30
N ASN A 894 8.96 -31.35 -28.24
CA ASN A 894 7.76 -30.53 -28.19
C ASN A 894 6.78 -31.07 -29.25
N ASN A 895 5.88 -31.96 -28.84
CA ASN A 895 4.88 -32.58 -29.72
C ASN A 895 3.51 -31.85 -29.66
N PHE A 896 3.37 -30.88 -28.76
CA PHE A 896 2.13 -30.11 -28.54
C PHE A 896 2.15 -28.72 -29.19
N ARG A 897 2.99 -28.49 -30.21
CA ARG A 897 3.24 -27.16 -30.85
C ARG A 897 2.00 -26.47 -31.44
N THR A 898 0.94 -27.22 -31.72
CA THR A 898 -0.33 -26.68 -32.25
C THR A 898 -1.31 -26.28 -31.14
N THR A 899 -0.87 -26.35 -29.89
CA THR A 899 -1.65 -25.94 -28.71
C THR A 899 -1.82 -24.42 -28.71
N SER A 900 -3.02 -23.97 -28.39
CA SER A 900 -3.31 -22.56 -28.16
C SER A 900 -4.26 -22.39 -26.98
N LEU A 901 -4.03 -21.33 -26.20
CA LEU A 901 -4.81 -20.99 -25.01
C LEU A 901 -5.81 -19.88 -25.35
N HIS A 902 -7.07 -20.07 -24.95
CA HIS A 902 -8.16 -19.14 -25.27
C HIS A 902 -8.92 -18.72 -24.01
N LEU A 903 -9.23 -17.43 -23.94
CA LEU A 903 -10.03 -16.80 -22.88
C LEU A 903 -11.37 -16.36 -23.46
N SER A 904 -12.47 -16.84 -22.86
CA SER A 904 -13.82 -16.38 -23.20
C SER A 904 -14.66 -16.17 -21.95
N PHE A 905 -15.73 -15.38 -22.06
CA PHE A 905 -16.61 -15.00 -20.96
C PHE A 905 -18.00 -15.54 -21.24
N THR A 906 -18.65 -16.11 -20.23
CA THR A 906 -20.07 -16.49 -20.35
C THR A 906 -20.95 -15.28 -20.03
N THR A 907 -22.27 -15.46 -20.08
CA THR A 907 -23.24 -14.45 -19.62
C THR A 907 -23.59 -14.61 -18.15
N ALA A 908 -22.96 -15.56 -17.44
CA ALA A 908 -23.24 -15.81 -16.03
C ALA A 908 -22.47 -14.81 -15.17
N GLU A 909 -23.19 -13.77 -14.74
CA GLU A 909 -22.72 -12.75 -13.82
C GLU A 909 -23.49 -12.87 -12.50
N SER A 910 -22.79 -12.71 -11.38
CA SER A 910 -23.45 -12.64 -10.07
C SER A 910 -22.88 -11.48 -9.24
N PRO A 911 -23.72 -10.60 -8.69
CA PRO A 911 -23.27 -9.45 -7.91
C PRO A 911 -22.49 -9.89 -6.66
N LEU A 912 -21.52 -9.06 -6.27
CA LEU A 912 -20.73 -9.24 -5.07
C LEU A 912 -20.88 -8.05 -4.13
N GLY A 913 -21.21 -8.35 -2.88
CA GLY A 913 -21.31 -7.36 -1.81
C GLY A 913 -22.72 -6.79 -1.64
N ASP A 914 -22.90 -6.05 -0.55
CA ASP A 914 -24.16 -5.36 -0.25
C ASP A 914 -24.19 -4.04 -1.01
N ASN A 915 -24.52 -4.09 -2.32
CA ASN A 915 -24.91 -2.89 -3.04
C ASN A 915 -26.08 -2.25 -2.28
N PHE A 916 -26.10 -0.92 -2.14
CA PHE A 916 -27.25 -0.23 -1.55
C PHE A 916 -28.54 -0.68 -2.27
N SER A 917 -29.55 -1.09 -1.50
CA SER A 917 -30.77 -1.64 -2.08
C SER A 917 -31.39 -0.64 -3.07
N GLY A 918 -31.59 -1.09 -4.30
CA GLY A 918 -32.24 -0.32 -5.36
C GLY A 918 -31.33 0.39 -6.37
N MET A 919 -30.00 0.22 -6.34
CA MET A 919 -29.11 0.64 -7.46
C MET A 919 -29.41 -0.20 -8.72
N GLN A 920 -29.31 0.41 -9.92
CA GLN A 920 -29.55 -0.32 -11.18
C GLN A 920 -28.33 -1.10 -11.71
N ASP A 921 -27.12 -0.68 -11.36
CA ASP A 921 -25.88 -1.30 -11.85
C ASP A 921 -25.13 -1.99 -10.72
N ASP A 922 -24.61 -3.18 -11.01
CA ASP A 922 -23.67 -3.86 -10.15
C ASP A 922 -22.26 -3.28 -10.34
N GLU A 923 -21.72 -2.71 -9.27
CA GLU A 923 -20.40 -2.10 -9.26
C GLU A 923 -19.28 -3.13 -9.00
N LEU A 924 -19.68 -4.35 -8.62
CA LEU A 924 -18.80 -5.46 -8.30
C LEU A 924 -19.53 -6.77 -8.57
N TYR A 925 -18.91 -7.66 -9.35
CA TYR A 925 -19.53 -8.95 -9.68
C TYR A 925 -18.49 -10.03 -9.99
N LEU A 926 -18.93 -11.28 -9.85
CA LEU A 926 -18.25 -12.47 -10.36
C LEU A 926 -18.68 -12.67 -11.82
N LEU A 927 -17.71 -12.97 -12.69
CA LEU A 927 -17.92 -13.29 -14.09
C LEU A 927 -17.33 -14.67 -14.40
N GLU A 928 -18.19 -15.63 -14.70
CA GLU A 928 -17.75 -16.95 -15.12
C GLU A 928 -16.97 -16.85 -16.45
N THR A 929 -15.77 -17.42 -16.42
CA THR A 929 -14.76 -17.23 -17.45
C THR A 929 -14.18 -18.59 -17.84
N LEU A 930 -14.24 -18.90 -19.12
CA LEU A 930 -13.72 -20.14 -19.68
C LEU A 930 -12.26 -19.94 -20.10
N LEU A 931 -11.36 -20.64 -19.41
CA LEU A 931 -10.00 -20.90 -19.89
C LEU A 931 -10.04 -22.19 -20.67
N SER A 932 -9.73 -22.15 -21.96
CA SER A 932 -9.83 -23.31 -22.83
C SER A 932 -8.55 -23.55 -23.60
N VAL A 933 -8.30 -24.82 -23.93
CA VAL A 933 -7.18 -25.23 -24.77
C VAL A 933 -7.70 -25.81 -26.07
N HIS A 934 -7.03 -25.41 -27.16
CA HIS A 934 -7.34 -25.82 -28.51
C HIS A 934 -6.11 -26.46 -29.18
N GLU A 935 -6.34 -27.48 -30.00
CA GLU A 935 -5.36 -28.17 -30.83
C GLU A 935 -5.62 -27.85 -32.29
N GLY A 936 -4.74 -27.09 -32.95
CA GLY A 936 -4.93 -26.74 -34.37
C GLY A 936 -6.20 -25.93 -34.65
N GLY A 937 -6.75 -25.25 -33.63
CA GLY A 937 -7.99 -24.49 -33.69
C GLY A 937 -9.21 -25.23 -33.11
N ASP A 938 -9.16 -26.55 -32.96
CA ASP A 938 -10.25 -27.35 -32.41
C ASP A 938 -10.22 -27.37 -30.88
N TRP A 939 -11.38 -27.15 -30.25
CA TRP A 939 -11.49 -27.19 -28.78
C TRP A 939 -11.18 -28.59 -28.23
N VAL A 940 -10.41 -28.62 -27.14
CA VAL A 940 -10.01 -29.86 -26.45
C VAL A 940 -10.58 -29.95 -25.05
N ALA A 941 -10.39 -28.91 -24.23
CA ALA A 941 -10.83 -28.90 -22.84
C ALA A 941 -10.91 -27.49 -22.25
N ASP A 942 -11.77 -27.33 -21.26
CA ASP A 942 -11.75 -26.22 -20.32
C ASP A 942 -10.83 -26.56 -19.15
N LEU A 943 -10.14 -25.56 -18.62
CA LEU A 943 -9.04 -25.72 -17.67
C LEU A 943 -9.36 -25.09 -16.32
N ASP A 944 -9.21 -25.87 -15.25
CA ASP A 944 -9.20 -25.37 -13.87
C ASP A 944 -7.75 -25.36 -13.34
N ILE A 945 -7.02 -24.30 -13.69
CA ILE A 945 -5.60 -24.15 -13.32
C ILE A 945 -5.44 -24.05 -11.80
N LEU A 946 -6.25 -23.24 -11.11
CA LEU A 946 -6.13 -23.04 -9.67
C LEU A 946 -6.47 -24.32 -8.88
N GLY A 947 -7.51 -25.04 -9.28
CA GLY A 947 -7.83 -26.34 -8.71
C GLY A 947 -6.74 -27.37 -8.99
N SER A 948 -6.10 -27.32 -10.16
CA SER A 948 -4.99 -28.20 -10.51
C SER A 948 -3.78 -28.01 -9.59
N PHE A 949 -3.36 -26.77 -9.33
CA PHE A 949 -2.27 -26.48 -8.37
C PHE A 949 -2.63 -26.76 -6.91
N SER A 950 -3.92 -26.73 -6.57
CA SER A 950 -4.42 -27.05 -5.22
C SER A 950 -4.60 -28.57 -4.99
N SER A 951 -4.47 -29.37 -6.04
CA SER A 951 -4.72 -30.81 -6.01
C SER A 951 -3.61 -31.59 -5.33
N ARG A 952 -3.99 -32.55 -4.48
CA ARG A 952 -3.05 -33.51 -3.86
C ARG A 952 -2.48 -34.53 -4.85
N LYS A 953 -3.03 -34.58 -6.07
CA LYS A 953 -2.57 -35.48 -7.14
C LYS A 953 -1.26 -35.02 -7.78
N TYR A 954 -0.90 -33.75 -7.60
CA TYR A 954 0.28 -33.15 -8.22
C TYR A 954 1.48 -33.14 -7.26
N ALA A 955 2.68 -33.38 -7.79
CA ALA A 955 3.95 -33.10 -7.15
C ALA A 955 4.98 -32.52 -8.15
N ARG A 956 5.87 -31.66 -7.66
CA ARG A 956 6.97 -31.10 -8.45
C ARG A 956 8.27 -31.80 -8.14
N PHE A 957 9.08 -32.04 -9.17
CA PHE A 957 10.48 -32.42 -8.98
C PHE A 957 11.38 -31.20 -8.84
N GLY A 958 12.14 -31.16 -7.74
CA GLY A 958 13.23 -30.21 -7.54
C GLY A 958 14.54 -30.67 -8.18
N PRO A 959 15.61 -29.87 -8.07
CA PRO A 959 16.95 -30.32 -8.42
C PRO A 959 17.35 -31.56 -7.59
N CYS A 960 18.27 -32.37 -8.13
CA CYS A 960 18.71 -33.58 -7.46
C CYS A 960 19.53 -33.26 -6.20
N ASP A 961 19.00 -33.61 -5.02
CA ASP A 961 19.68 -33.47 -3.73
C ASP A 961 20.66 -34.63 -3.43
N LYS A 962 20.51 -35.76 -4.12
CA LYS A 962 21.33 -36.99 -3.94
C LYS A 962 22.50 -37.07 -4.93
N GLN A 963 23.21 -35.96 -5.15
CA GLN A 963 24.26 -35.87 -6.18
C GLN A 963 25.43 -36.86 -6.00
N ASN A 964 25.63 -37.38 -4.78
CA ASN A 964 26.68 -38.36 -4.46
C ASN A 964 26.27 -39.83 -4.76
N ILE A 965 25.00 -40.08 -5.10
CA ILE A 965 24.44 -41.43 -5.31
C ILE A 965 23.85 -41.55 -6.72
N HIS A 966 23.22 -40.49 -7.23
CA HIS A 966 22.54 -40.50 -8.53
C HIS A 966 23.51 -40.15 -9.66
N THR A 967 23.40 -40.85 -10.78
CA THR A 967 24.31 -40.71 -11.92
C THR A 967 23.70 -39.78 -12.96
N ARG A 968 24.38 -38.68 -13.27
CA ARG A 968 23.93 -37.71 -14.29
C ARG A 968 23.98 -38.23 -15.75
N SER A 969 24.47 -39.45 -15.99
CA SER A 969 24.62 -40.03 -17.33
C SER A 969 23.39 -40.81 -17.82
N LYS A 970 22.39 -41.06 -16.97
CA LYS A 970 21.14 -41.67 -17.42
C LYS A 970 20.36 -40.67 -18.28
N ASN A 971 19.81 -41.15 -19.40
CA ASN A 971 19.00 -40.34 -20.32
C ASN A 971 17.51 -40.74 -20.32
N HIS A 972 17.15 -41.81 -19.59
CA HIS A 972 15.79 -42.34 -19.47
C HIS A 972 15.63 -43.11 -18.15
N PRO A 973 14.40 -43.33 -17.64
CA PRO A 973 14.14 -44.16 -16.47
C PRO A 973 14.32 -45.66 -16.77
N GLU A 974 14.61 -46.45 -15.74
CA GLU A 974 14.68 -47.93 -15.85
C GLU A 974 13.28 -48.56 -15.95
N LYS A 975 12.26 -47.91 -15.39
CA LYS A 975 10.87 -48.34 -15.55
C LYS A 975 10.35 -48.01 -16.95
N GLU A 976 9.54 -48.91 -17.50
CA GLU A 976 8.85 -48.68 -18.77
C GLU A 976 7.84 -47.54 -18.64
N ILE A 977 7.95 -46.54 -19.52
CA ILE A 977 7.08 -45.37 -19.60
C ILE A 977 6.66 -45.19 -21.06
N SER A 978 5.41 -44.84 -21.28
CA SER A 978 4.88 -44.53 -22.61
C SER A 978 4.87 -43.04 -22.91
N CYS A 979 5.15 -42.66 -24.15
CA CYS A 979 4.94 -41.32 -24.67
C CYS A 979 3.45 -40.97 -24.69
N VAL A 980 3.17 -39.71 -24.37
CA VAL A 980 1.91 -39.03 -24.60
C VAL A 980 2.22 -37.82 -25.47
N ASP A 981 1.98 -37.94 -26.77
CA ASP A 981 2.46 -36.99 -27.79
C ASP A 981 1.39 -36.09 -28.38
N ASN A 982 0.12 -36.36 -28.07
CA ASN A 982 -1.01 -35.57 -28.56
C ASN A 982 -2.15 -35.55 -27.54
N TRP A 983 -3.15 -34.72 -27.81
CA TRP A 983 -4.29 -34.54 -26.90
C TRP A 983 -5.19 -35.77 -26.80
N ALA A 984 -5.24 -36.64 -27.82
CA ALA A 984 -6.02 -37.88 -27.73
C ALA A 984 -5.40 -38.86 -26.73
N GLU A 985 -4.08 -39.06 -26.81
CA GLU A 985 -3.30 -39.89 -25.86
C GLU A 985 -3.31 -39.34 -24.43
N LEU A 986 -3.54 -38.04 -24.22
CA LEU A 986 -3.65 -37.47 -22.88
C LEU A 986 -5.06 -37.62 -22.28
N LEU A 987 -6.09 -37.50 -23.12
CA LEU A 987 -7.48 -37.71 -22.72
C LEU A 987 -7.76 -39.20 -22.41
N GLU A 988 -7.11 -40.11 -23.13
CA GLU A 988 -7.07 -41.54 -22.85
C GLU A 988 -5.64 -41.96 -22.49
N PRO A 989 -5.20 -41.77 -21.23
CA PRO A 989 -3.83 -42.03 -20.80
C PRO A 989 -3.49 -43.53 -20.77
N PRO A 990 -2.20 -43.91 -20.83
CA PRO A 990 -1.77 -45.30 -20.89
C PRO A 990 -2.31 -46.17 -19.73
N GLU A 991 -2.95 -47.30 -20.08
CA GLU A 991 -3.54 -48.24 -19.11
C GLU A 991 -2.56 -49.28 -18.54
N VAL A 992 -1.30 -49.34 -19.00
CA VAL A 992 -0.36 -50.41 -18.58
C VAL A 992 0.80 -49.86 -17.76
N CYS A 993 1.35 -48.71 -18.15
CA CYS A 993 2.50 -48.08 -17.51
C CYS A 993 2.29 -46.57 -17.30
N SER A 994 3.21 -45.91 -16.60
CA SER A 994 3.18 -44.45 -16.49
C SER A 994 3.38 -43.79 -17.86
N GLY A 995 2.85 -42.58 -18.04
CA GLY A 995 3.01 -41.80 -19.27
C GLY A 995 3.94 -40.61 -19.09
N ILE A 996 4.57 -40.16 -20.17
CA ILE A 996 5.34 -38.92 -20.24
C ILE A 996 4.81 -38.03 -21.36
N VAL A 997 4.30 -36.85 -20.99
CA VAL A 997 3.92 -35.79 -21.91
C VAL A 997 5.18 -35.09 -22.38
N ARG A 998 5.38 -35.04 -23.70
CA ARG A 998 6.53 -34.39 -24.34
C ARG A 998 6.13 -33.02 -24.87
N ALA A 999 6.17 -32.01 -23.99
CA ALA A 999 5.86 -30.61 -24.28
C ALA A 999 7.06 -29.70 -23.95
N SER A 1000 8.28 -30.23 -24.13
CA SER A 1000 9.50 -29.60 -23.64
C SER A 1000 9.75 -28.25 -24.29
N GLY A 1001 10.08 -27.24 -23.47
CA GLY A 1001 10.35 -25.88 -23.94
C GLY A 1001 9.11 -25.05 -24.28
N ASP A 1002 7.90 -25.57 -24.04
CA ASP A 1002 6.63 -24.87 -24.29
C ASP A 1002 5.80 -24.81 -23.01
N TRP A 1003 5.93 -23.68 -22.29
CA TRP A 1003 5.29 -23.53 -20.98
C TRP A 1003 3.76 -23.52 -21.06
N GLU A 1004 3.17 -23.06 -22.17
CA GLU A 1004 1.72 -23.02 -22.38
C GLU A 1004 1.17 -24.44 -22.55
N ALA A 1005 1.82 -25.23 -23.42
CA ALA A 1005 1.47 -26.63 -23.61
C ALA A 1005 1.67 -27.43 -22.32
N ARG A 1006 2.76 -27.20 -21.58
CA ARG A 1006 3.01 -27.85 -20.28
C ARG A 1006 1.95 -27.48 -19.24
N LEU A 1007 1.54 -26.21 -19.16
CA LEU A 1007 0.50 -25.76 -18.23
C LEU A 1007 -0.86 -26.38 -18.56
N ALA A 1008 -1.24 -26.40 -19.84
CA ALA A 1008 -2.51 -26.97 -20.27
C ALA A 1008 -2.57 -28.49 -20.10
N THR A 1009 -1.51 -29.20 -20.52
CA THR A 1009 -1.41 -30.66 -20.34
C THR A 1009 -1.35 -31.05 -18.87
N PHE A 1010 -0.66 -30.28 -18.03
CA PHE A 1010 -0.68 -30.43 -16.58
C PHE A 1010 -2.11 -30.35 -16.02
N SER A 1011 -2.86 -29.31 -16.36
CA SER A 1011 -4.22 -29.12 -15.84
C SER A 1011 -5.16 -30.24 -16.28
N VAL A 1012 -5.09 -30.65 -17.56
CA VAL A 1012 -5.87 -31.78 -18.06
C VAL A 1012 -5.46 -33.09 -17.36
N ALA A 1013 -4.16 -33.37 -17.23
CA ALA A 1013 -3.66 -34.57 -16.56
C ALA A 1013 -4.16 -34.71 -15.11
N VAL A 1014 -4.15 -33.61 -14.33
CA VAL A 1014 -4.63 -33.65 -12.93
C VAL A 1014 -6.10 -34.05 -12.85
N SER A 1015 -6.89 -33.71 -13.87
CA SER A 1015 -8.29 -34.09 -13.99
C SER A 1015 -8.53 -35.50 -14.53
N THR A 1016 -7.55 -36.13 -15.19
CA THR A 1016 -7.70 -37.47 -15.82
C THR A 1016 -7.07 -38.60 -15.01
N VAL A 1017 -5.93 -38.38 -14.35
CA VAL A 1017 -5.16 -39.44 -13.67
C VAL A 1017 -5.09 -39.27 -12.15
N ASP A 1018 -4.54 -40.28 -11.46
CA ASP A 1018 -4.37 -40.29 -10.01
C ASP A 1018 -3.15 -39.50 -9.52
N ARG A 1019 -2.10 -39.41 -10.35
CA ARG A 1019 -0.84 -38.75 -9.99
C ARG A 1019 -0.22 -38.04 -11.19
N VAL A 1020 0.23 -36.80 -10.96
CA VAL A 1020 0.91 -35.97 -11.95
C VAL A 1020 2.21 -35.45 -11.36
N PHE A 1021 3.27 -35.57 -12.13
CA PHE A 1021 4.60 -35.08 -11.78
C PHE A 1021 5.04 -34.04 -12.79
N VAL A 1022 5.35 -32.82 -12.33
CA VAL A 1022 5.92 -31.79 -13.23
C VAL A 1022 7.44 -31.81 -13.09
N LEU A 1023 8.10 -31.98 -14.23
CA LEU A 1023 9.55 -32.13 -14.28
C LEU A 1023 10.25 -30.77 -14.43
N PRO A 1024 11.45 -30.56 -13.87
CA PRO A 1024 12.26 -29.37 -14.16
C PRO A 1024 12.95 -29.52 -15.52
N ASP A 1025 13.53 -28.45 -16.04
CA ASP A 1025 14.32 -28.48 -17.28
C ASP A 1025 15.53 -29.43 -17.16
N SER A 1026 16.12 -29.53 -15.97
CA SER A 1026 17.22 -30.46 -15.66
C SER A 1026 16.73 -31.67 -14.86
N ILE A 1027 16.40 -32.75 -15.56
CA ILE A 1027 15.80 -33.95 -14.97
C ILE A 1027 16.88 -34.90 -14.42
N CYS A 1028 16.63 -35.46 -13.24
CA CYS A 1028 17.40 -36.59 -12.70
C CYS A 1028 16.56 -37.85 -12.77
N TRP A 1029 16.84 -38.73 -13.73
CA TRP A 1029 16.04 -39.94 -13.97
C TRP A 1029 16.10 -40.94 -12.82
N ASP A 1030 17.20 -41.01 -12.06
CA ASP A 1030 17.27 -41.80 -10.82
C ASP A 1030 16.26 -41.31 -9.77
N CYS A 1031 16.06 -39.99 -9.64
CA CYS A 1031 15.02 -39.46 -8.74
C CYS A 1031 13.60 -39.84 -9.22
N ILE A 1032 13.39 -39.92 -10.54
CA ILE A 1032 12.12 -40.34 -11.11
C ILE A 1032 11.89 -41.82 -10.82
N ASP A 1033 12.90 -42.68 -11.01
CA ASP A 1033 12.81 -44.12 -10.73
C ASP A 1033 12.53 -44.39 -9.24
N ASP A 1034 13.22 -43.69 -8.33
CA ASP A 1034 12.99 -43.73 -6.88
C ASP A 1034 11.52 -43.40 -6.53
N GLU A 1035 11.00 -42.31 -7.09
CA GLU A 1035 9.63 -41.85 -6.81
C GLU A 1035 8.58 -42.79 -7.43
N LEU A 1036 8.81 -43.25 -8.65
CA LEU A 1036 7.93 -44.24 -9.28
C LEU A 1036 7.99 -45.58 -8.54
N ALA A 1037 9.10 -45.93 -7.89
CA ALA A 1037 9.25 -47.13 -7.06
C ALA A 1037 8.53 -47.03 -5.71
N SER A 1038 8.45 -45.83 -5.14
CA SER A 1038 7.70 -45.57 -3.90
C SER A 1038 6.18 -45.55 -4.11
N PHE A 1039 5.74 -45.40 -5.37
CA PHE A 1039 4.33 -45.37 -5.76
C PHE A 1039 3.72 -46.78 -5.89
N ASP A 1040 2.46 -46.91 -5.47
CA ASP A 1040 1.69 -48.16 -5.51
C ASP A 1040 1.72 -48.80 -6.92
N LYS A 1041 2.05 -50.09 -7.02
CA LYS A 1041 2.18 -50.83 -8.29
C LYS A 1041 0.91 -50.79 -9.14
N HIS A 1042 -0.24 -50.47 -8.56
CA HIS A 1042 -1.52 -50.38 -9.25
C HIS A 1042 -1.91 -48.97 -9.71
N LYS A 1043 -1.17 -47.93 -9.32
CA LYS A 1043 -1.46 -46.55 -9.68
C LYS A 1043 -0.44 -46.04 -10.71
N LYS A 1044 -0.91 -45.33 -11.72
CA LYS A 1044 -0.10 -44.81 -12.82
C LYS A 1044 0.01 -43.30 -12.72
N ALA A 1045 1.15 -42.77 -13.17
CA ALA A 1045 1.42 -41.35 -13.14
C ALA A 1045 1.62 -40.79 -14.55
N ILE A 1046 1.33 -39.50 -14.71
CA ILE A 1046 1.71 -38.73 -15.88
C ILE A 1046 2.85 -37.77 -15.50
N LEU A 1047 3.94 -37.83 -16.25
CA LEU A 1047 5.08 -36.94 -16.14
C LEU A 1047 4.93 -35.81 -17.17
N ILE A 1048 4.99 -34.54 -16.75
CA ILE A 1048 4.92 -33.37 -17.63
C ILE A 1048 6.33 -32.86 -17.88
N ALA A 1049 6.88 -33.16 -19.07
CA ALA A 1049 8.25 -32.85 -19.45
C ALA A 1049 8.34 -31.67 -20.43
#